data_AF-A0A536KWG0-F1
#
_entry.id   AF-A0A536KWG0-F1
#
_cell.length_a   1.000
_cell.length_b   1.000
_cell.length_c   1.000
_cell.angle_alpha   90.00
_cell.angle_beta   90.00
_cell.angle_gamma   90.00
#
_symmetry.space_group_name_H-M   'P 1'
#
loop_
_entity.id
_entity.type
_entity.pdbx_description
1 polymer ?
#
loop_
_entity_poly.entity_id
_entity_poly.type
_entity_poly.pdbx_seq_one_letter_code
_entity_poly.pdbx_strand_id
1 'polypeptide(L)'
;MRRAPAPPAAGGRVPPHNLEAEASVLGSLMLDRNAIVRVADFLRPDDFYLDHHAQVFRAALNLYDRADPIDLLTLASELEKMLVLERIGGQVFLAELESRVPTAANVEYYGHLVEEAATKRKLISAGGRITALGFDDSTPAGQALDTAEGVIFNIAEGRITQDFVALKDILKTTWDQIEQIHKDQSVISGVPSGFNDLDAKTGGFQKSDLIIIAARPGVGKTSLTLNIAQHASIQYKIPVAIFSLEMSEQQLVTRLLCSEASVDSYRLRTGLLKDAEWPRIAQAMGALSEAQIYIDDSPSVSVMEMRTKARRLKSANNLGLIIVDYLQLMQGRNQENRVQEISDISRSLKSLARELQIPVIACSQLSREPEKRPDHRPVLADLRESGCLTGDTPVYLPDLGVYTPIVELVGKSGFHVLALNTNTWELERCPVEKAFSTGRKPVFRLTTQLGRSVRATGNHKFLTINGWRRLDELRSGDRVALPRRLIGPTAQTMSDDELALLGHLIGDGCTLPRHVQQYTTNDLVLAETVAGLATRVFPGTINPRISRERDWYQVYLSATGRLTHRVRNPIAKWLDELGVFGLRSYEKFVPEKVFRQPRPQIARFLRHLWSTDGCIILSVGGDHYANIYYASSSARLARDVQSLLLRLEINARMTRHSQGRKGRDQYHIELTGKADIERFVAWVGGLGASKSVQMSAISTYMDSRVANTNRDVVPSDVWRTMAVPAMQVAGLTSRALQAELGNAYCGTTLYKQNLSRERAARLATVVGSDELMSIASSDVYWDRVASIEPDGEHDVYDLTVDNLHNFIAGNIVLHNSIEQDSDVVLFIYRERFYNDNVAEDRRNIAEIIIAKHRNGPTGKLELLFIDEQTKFANLDRRRGS
;
A
#
# COMPACT_ATOMS: atom_id res chain seq x y z
N MET A 1 -42.33 -17.11 48.54
CA MET A 1 -41.39 -18.23 48.37
C MET A 1 -39.99 -17.68 48.14
N ARG A 2 -39.11 -17.76 49.15
CA ARG A 2 -37.70 -17.36 49.02
C ARG A 2 -36.96 -18.46 48.24
N ARG A 3 -36.35 -18.11 47.10
CA ARG A 3 -35.48 -19.01 46.32
C ARG A 3 -34.26 -19.38 47.17
N ALA A 4 -33.96 -20.67 47.25
CA ALA A 4 -32.78 -21.21 47.90
C ALA A 4 -31.50 -20.69 47.20
N PRO A 5 -30.42 -20.40 47.95
CA PRO A 5 -29.14 -20.04 47.36
C PRO A 5 -28.53 -21.24 46.62
N ALA A 6 -27.91 -20.95 45.47
CA ALA A 6 -27.13 -21.92 44.70
C ALA A 6 -26.03 -22.56 45.57
N PRO A 7 -25.68 -23.83 45.33
CA PRO A 7 -24.67 -24.51 46.12
C PRO A 7 -23.30 -23.83 45.95
N PRO A 8 -22.43 -23.83 46.99
CA PRO A 8 -21.11 -23.24 46.90
C PRO A 8 -20.27 -23.99 45.86
N ALA A 9 -19.59 -23.24 44.99
CA ALA A 9 -18.64 -23.79 44.04
C ALA A 9 -17.55 -24.58 44.78
N ALA A 10 -17.30 -25.80 44.31
CA ALA A 10 -16.27 -26.71 44.80
C ALA A 10 -14.88 -26.07 44.82
N GLY A 11 -14.03 -26.52 45.75
CA GLY A 11 -12.71 -25.98 46.09
C GLY A 11 -11.77 -25.63 44.92
N GLY A 12 -10.88 -24.67 45.18
CA GLY A 12 -10.01 -24.01 44.22
C GLY A 12 -9.31 -24.96 43.24
N ARG A 13 -9.76 -24.94 41.99
CA ARG A 13 -9.03 -25.55 40.86
C ARG A 13 -7.87 -24.62 40.50
N VAL A 14 -6.65 -25.11 40.62
CA VAL A 14 -5.45 -24.42 40.15
C VAL A 14 -5.42 -24.49 38.60
N PRO A 15 -5.01 -23.43 37.89
CA PRO A 15 -4.87 -23.48 36.43
C PRO A 15 -3.97 -24.64 35.98
N PRO A 16 -4.28 -25.33 34.86
CA PRO A 16 -3.47 -26.43 34.35
C PRO A 16 -2.00 -26.04 34.13
N HIS A 17 -1.08 -26.81 34.70
CA HIS A 17 0.36 -26.59 34.62
C HIS A 17 1.10 -27.92 34.78
N ASN A 18 2.36 -27.97 34.34
CA ASN A 18 3.26 -29.09 34.57
C ASN A 18 4.67 -28.57 34.82
N LEU A 19 5.00 -28.33 36.09
CA LEU A 19 6.28 -27.71 36.49
C LEU A 19 7.48 -28.61 36.19
N GLU A 20 7.29 -29.93 36.26
CA GLU A 20 8.34 -30.90 35.92
C GLU A 20 8.68 -30.85 34.43
N ALA A 21 7.65 -30.75 33.56
CA ALA A 21 7.86 -30.59 32.13
C ALA A 21 8.54 -29.25 31.80
N GLU A 22 8.10 -28.15 32.41
CA GLU A 22 8.74 -26.83 32.23
C GLU A 22 10.23 -26.87 32.63
N ALA A 23 10.54 -27.41 33.81
CA ALA A 23 11.92 -27.53 34.27
C ALA A 23 12.74 -28.46 33.36
N SER A 24 12.14 -29.55 32.88
CA SER A 24 12.79 -30.50 31.97
C SER A 24 13.07 -29.88 30.60
N VAL A 25 12.18 -29.03 30.07
CA VAL A 25 12.43 -28.28 28.83
C VAL A 25 13.64 -27.37 29.02
N LEU A 26 13.59 -26.49 30.02
CA LEU A 26 14.65 -25.49 30.25
C LEU A 26 16.01 -26.13 30.54
N GLY A 27 16.04 -27.18 31.35
CA GLY A 27 17.27 -27.93 31.59
C GLY A 27 17.78 -28.64 30.33
N SER A 28 16.90 -29.16 29.47
CA SER A 28 17.31 -29.80 28.21
C SER A 28 17.98 -28.80 27.26
N LEU A 29 17.56 -27.54 27.27
CA LEU A 29 18.18 -26.46 26.49
C LEU A 29 19.64 -26.20 26.90
N MET A 30 19.98 -26.42 28.17
CA MET A 30 21.34 -26.26 28.71
C MET A 30 22.24 -27.45 28.40
N LEU A 31 21.66 -28.65 28.22
CA LEU A 31 22.39 -29.90 28.01
C LEU A 31 22.59 -30.24 26.52
N ASP A 32 21.63 -29.90 25.65
CA ASP A 32 21.66 -30.18 24.21
C ASP A 32 21.47 -28.91 23.39
N ARG A 33 22.49 -28.55 22.60
CA ARG A 33 22.50 -27.36 21.73
C ARG A 33 21.38 -27.38 20.68
N ASN A 34 20.90 -28.56 20.28
CA ASN A 34 19.82 -28.69 19.29
C ASN A 34 18.42 -28.76 19.93
N ALA A 35 18.33 -28.77 21.27
CA ALA A 35 17.04 -28.86 21.95
C ALA A 35 16.16 -27.65 21.67
N ILE A 36 16.73 -26.44 21.57
CA ILE A 36 15.98 -25.22 21.28
C ILE A 36 15.30 -25.27 19.92
N VAL A 37 15.97 -25.80 18.90
CA VAL A 37 15.42 -25.92 17.53
C VAL A 37 14.15 -26.77 17.53
N ARG A 38 14.10 -27.80 18.39
CA ARG A 38 12.97 -28.74 18.47
C ARG A 38 11.76 -28.19 19.20
N VAL A 39 11.87 -27.07 19.90
CA VAL A 39 10.76 -26.50 20.71
C VAL A 39 10.45 -25.03 20.39
N ALA A 40 11.38 -24.29 19.81
CA ALA A 40 11.21 -22.88 19.48
C ALA A 40 10.07 -22.64 18.47
N ASP A 41 9.73 -23.62 17.65
CA ASP A 41 8.67 -23.48 16.64
C ASP A 41 7.28 -23.35 17.27
N PHE A 42 6.99 -24.14 18.31
CA PHE A 42 5.65 -24.24 18.89
C PHE A 42 5.53 -23.73 20.34
N LEU A 43 6.63 -23.55 21.08
CA LEU A 43 6.60 -22.94 22.42
C LEU A 43 6.95 -21.45 22.39
N ARG A 44 6.24 -20.67 23.21
CA ARG A 44 6.51 -19.26 23.48
C ARG A 44 6.78 -19.05 24.97
N PRO A 45 7.48 -17.96 25.37
CA PRO A 45 7.68 -17.65 26.80
C PRO A 45 6.38 -17.65 27.62
N ASP A 46 5.28 -17.14 27.04
CA ASP A 46 3.98 -17.04 27.72
C ASP A 46 3.26 -18.39 27.91
N ASP A 47 3.79 -19.48 27.32
CA ASP A 47 3.28 -20.84 27.53
C ASP A 47 3.77 -21.47 28.84
N PHE A 48 4.78 -20.89 29.49
CA PHE A 48 5.23 -21.30 30.81
C PHE A 48 4.30 -20.75 31.90
N TYR A 49 3.95 -21.57 32.90
CA TYR A 49 3.10 -21.17 34.01
C TYR A 49 3.85 -20.27 35.01
N LEU A 50 5.13 -20.55 35.24
CA LEU A 50 5.97 -19.76 36.14
C LEU A 50 6.70 -18.67 35.34
N ASP A 51 6.54 -17.41 35.77
CA ASP A 51 7.20 -16.26 35.10
C ASP A 51 8.72 -16.42 35.05
N HIS A 52 9.35 -16.94 36.12
CA HIS A 52 10.79 -17.18 36.10
C HIS A 52 11.21 -18.22 35.05
N HIS A 53 10.40 -19.24 34.77
CA HIS A 53 10.65 -20.17 33.66
C HIS A 53 10.49 -19.49 32.29
N ALA A 54 9.47 -18.64 32.14
CA ALA A 54 9.26 -17.84 30.94
C ALA A 54 10.46 -16.93 30.64
N GLN A 55 11.06 -16.30 31.66
CA GLN A 55 12.25 -15.47 31.51
C GLN A 55 13.47 -16.28 31.06
N VAL A 56 13.67 -17.49 31.61
CA VAL A 56 14.77 -18.38 31.19
C VAL A 56 14.58 -18.80 29.73
N PHE A 57 13.37 -19.17 29.31
CA PHE A 57 13.08 -19.50 27.92
C PHE A 57 13.29 -18.31 26.97
N ARG A 58 12.89 -17.10 27.40
CA ARG A 58 13.13 -15.86 26.63
C ARG A 58 14.62 -15.56 26.47
N ALA A 59 15.43 -15.77 27.51
CA ALA A 59 16.88 -15.65 27.40
C ALA A 59 17.49 -16.70 26.46
N ALA A 60 16.96 -17.93 26.47
CA ALA A 60 17.37 -18.98 25.53
C ALA A 60 17.05 -18.62 24.07
N LEU A 61 15.87 -18.05 23.80
CA LEU A 61 15.51 -17.55 22.47
C LEU A 61 16.41 -16.39 22.02
N ASN A 62 16.72 -15.42 22.90
CA ASN A 62 17.64 -14.32 22.57
C ASN A 62 19.05 -14.81 22.18
N LEU A 63 19.54 -15.85 22.85
CA LEU A 63 20.82 -16.49 22.51
C LEU A 63 20.71 -17.23 21.17
N TYR A 64 19.62 -17.96 20.95
CA TYR A 64 19.35 -18.66 19.70
C TYR A 64 19.28 -17.72 18.49
N ASP A 65 18.60 -16.57 18.62
CA ASP A 65 18.47 -15.57 17.56
C ASP A 65 19.82 -14.95 17.15
N ARG A 66 20.78 -14.91 18.09
CA ARG A 66 22.17 -14.46 17.84
C ARG A 66 23.11 -15.60 17.45
N ALA A 67 22.60 -16.83 17.31
CA ALA A 67 23.37 -18.05 17.08
C ALA A 67 24.46 -18.31 18.15
N ASP A 68 24.24 -17.83 19.38
CA ASP A 68 25.08 -18.10 20.54
C ASP A 68 24.73 -19.49 21.13
N PRO A 69 25.69 -20.26 21.66
CA PRO A 69 25.39 -21.52 22.33
C PRO A 69 24.55 -21.26 23.59
N ILE A 70 23.63 -22.17 23.88
CA ILE A 70 22.78 -22.14 25.08
C ILE A 70 23.36 -23.13 26.08
N ASP A 71 23.97 -22.61 27.13
CA ASP A 71 24.50 -23.34 28.28
C ASP A 71 24.29 -22.52 29.56
N LEU A 72 24.59 -23.09 30.73
CA LEU A 72 24.36 -22.43 32.01
C LEU A 72 25.06 -21.05 32.10
N LEU A 73 26.27 -20.91 31.56
CA LEU A 73 27.07 -19.69 31.66
C LEU A 73 26.51 -18.58 30.74
N THR A 74 26.20 -18.94 29.49
CA THR A 74 25.63 -18.02 28.50
C THR A 74 24.23 -17.57 28.88
N LEU A 75 23.38 -18.48 29.38
CA LEU A 75 22.07 -18.13 29.92
C LEU A 75 22.16 -17.22 31.14
N ALA A 76 23.07 -17.50 32.08
CA ALA A 76 23.28 -16.64 33.24
C ALA A 76 23.69 -15.22 32.82
N SER A 77 24.64 -15.11 31.89
CA SER A 77 25.08 -13.80 31.36
C SER A 77 23.94 -13.05 30.65
N GLU A 78 23.11 -13.75 29.88
CA GLU A 78 21.98 -13.12 29.20
C GLU A 78 20.89 -12.66 30.17
N LEU A 79 20.58 -13.48 31.19
CA LEU A 79 19.64 -13.13 32.25
C LEU A 79 20.13 -11.97 33.12
N GLU A 80 21.46 -11.81 33.27
CA GLU A 80 22.08 -10.67 33.94
C GLU A 80 21.93 -9.39 33.12
N LYS A 81 22.17 -9.44 31.80
CA LYS A 81 21.91 -8.31 30.87
C LYS A 81 20.43 -7.91 30.85
N MET A 82 19.53 -8.88 30.97
CA MET A 82 18.09 -8.66 31.07
C MET A 82 17.65 -8.13 32.46
N LEU A 83 18.58 -8.00 33.42
CA LEU A 83 18.32 -7.54 34.79
C LEU A 83 17.32 -8.41 35.57
N VAL A 84 17.27 -9.73 35.27
CA VAL A 84 16.32 -10.68 35.89
C VAL A 84 16.99 -11.86 36.60
N LEU A 85 18.31 -12.07 36.45
CA LEU A 85 19.03 -13.20 37.04
C LEU A 85 18.81 -13.35 38.56
N GLU A 86 18.95 -12.27 39.32
CA GLU A 86 18.71 -12.29 40.78
C GLU A 86 17.24 -12.58 41.12
N ARG A 87 16.30 -12.12 40.29
CA ARG A 87 14.85 -12.29 40.51
C ARG A 87 14.38 -13.73 40.31
N ILE A 88 15.08 -14.51 39.49
CA ILE A 88 14.75 -15.91 39.22
C ILE A 88 15.45 -16.89 40.17
N GLY A 89 16.30 -16.41 41.09
CA GLY A 89 17.05 -17.25 42.05
C GLY A 89 18.54 -17.43 41.73
N GLY A 90 19.09 -16.61 40.82
CA GLY A 90 20.52 -16.60 40.49
C GLY A 90 20.98 -17.85 39.72
N GLN A 91 22.30 -18.02 39.61
CA GLN A 91 22.89 -19.17 38.89
C GLN A 91 22.56 -20.52 39.54
N VAL A 92 22.30 -20.55 40.85
CA VAL A 92 21.91 -21.75 41.59
C VAL A 92 20.61 -22.34 41.03
N PHE A 93 19.64 -21.49 40.69
CA PHE A 93 18.38 -21.92 40.09
C PHE A 93 18.57 -22.58 38.71
N LEU A 94 19.44 -22.04 37.87
CA LEU A 94 19.75 -22.63 36.56
C LEU A 94 20.41 -24.01 36.70
N ALA A 95 21.34 -24.16 37.65
CA ALA A 95 21.97 -25.44 37.96
C ALA A 95 20.94 -26.48 38.46
N GLU A 96 19.95 -26.04 39.25
CA GLU A 96 18.85 -26.92 39.66
C GLU A 96 17.99 -27.39 38.47
N LEU A 97 17.63 -26.49 37.54
CA LEU A 97 16.89 -26.85 36.34
C LEU A 97 17.66 -27.86 35.47
N GLU A 98 18.96 -27.66 35.29
CA GLU A 98 19.84 -28.59 34.56
C GLU A 98 19.85 -29.98 35.20
N SER A 99 19.89 -30.06 36.53
CA SER A 99 19.92 -31.33 37.28
C SER A 99 18.61 -32.13 37.26
N ARG A 100 17.49 -31.50 36.91
CA ARG A 100 16.14 -32.10 36.96
C ARG A 100 15.76 -32.82 35.66
N VAL A 101 16.57 -32.73 34.61
CA VAL A 101 16.28 -33.30 33.29
C VAL A 101 16.48 -34.83 33.30
N PRO A 102 15.44 -35.62 33.03
CA PRO A 102 15.61 -37.07 32.94
C PRO A 102 16.41 -37.50 31.69
N THR A 103 16.12 -36.87 30.54
CA THR A 103 16.86 -37.06 29.28
C THR A 103 16.55 -35.91 28.31
N ALA A 104 17.59 -35.22 27.83
CA ALA A 104 17.45 -34.10 26.88
C ALA A 104 16.91 -34.51 25.49
N ALA A 105 16.98 -35.80 25.14
CA ALA A 105 16.42 -36.31 23.90
C ALA A 105 14.88 -36.15 23.82
N ASN A 106 14.17 -36.11 24.95
CA ASN A 106 12.71 -36.02 25.01
C ASN A 106 12.18 -34.59 25.16
N VAL A 107 12.99 -33.57 24.88
CA VAL A 107 12.61 -32.16 25.04
C VAL A 107 11.31 -31.79 24.31
N GLU A 108 11.08 -32.36 23.13
CA GLU A 108 9.87 -32.12 22.32
C GLU A 108 8.61 -32.65 23.02
N TYR A 109 8.70 -33.83 23.64
CA TYR A 109 7.60 -34.39 24.44
C TYR A 109 7.30 -33.53 25.67
N TYR A 110 8.32 -33.08 26.42
CA TYR A 110 8.13 -32.16 27.54
C TYR A 110 7.56 -30.82 27.06
N GLY A 111 8.00 -30.36 25.89
CA GLY A 111 7.49 -29.15 25.25
C GLY A 111 5.99 -29.23 24.98
N HIS A 112 5.52 -30.32 24.39
CA HIS A 112 4.08 -30.52 24.14
C HIS A 112 3.25 -30.61 25.43
N LEU A 113 3.81 -31.13 26.53
CA LEU A 113 3.11 -31.11 27.82
C LEU A 113 2.93 -29.68 28.35
N VAL A 114 3.92 -28.80 28.15
CA VAL A 114 3.83 -27.37 28.49
C VAL A 114 2.81 -26.67 27.58
N GLU A 115 2.87 -26.93 26.27
CA GLU A 115 1.95 -26.40 25.26
C GLU A 115 0.48 -26.80 25.54
N GLU A 116 0.24 -28.07 25.89
CA GLU A 116 -1.09 -28.58 26.22
C GLU A 116 -1.64 -27.89 27.47
N ALA A 117 -0.80 -27.74 28.51
CA ALA A 117 -1.19 -27.02 29.72
C ALA A 117 -1.48 -25.53 29.43
N ALA A 118 -0.65 -24.87 28.62
CA ALA A 118 -0.86 -23.49 28.18
C ALA A 118 -2.16 -23.32 27.39
N THR A 119 -2.44 -24.23 26.47
CA THR A 119 -3.68 -24.25 25.68
C THR A 119 -4.91 -24.39 26.59
N LYS A 120 -4.85 -25.28 27.58
CA LYS A 120 -5.93 -25.41 28.58
C LYS A 120 -6.09 -24.13 29.42
N ARG A 121 -5.01 -23.42 29.78
CA ARG A 121 -5.09 -22.11 30.47
C ARG A 121 -5.73 -21.04 29.59
N LYS A 122 -5.32 -20.95 28.31
CA LYS A 122 -5.92 -20.03 27.32
C LYS A 122 -7.42 -20.31 27.15
N LEU A 123 -7.83 -21.58 27.12
CA LEU A 123 -9.24 -21.99 27.07
C LEU A 123 -10.03 -21.58 28.31
N ILE A 124 -9.45 -21.73 29.52
CA ILE A 124 -10.09 -21.27 30.77
C ILE A 124 -10.26 -19.75 30.77
N SER A 125 -9.23 -19.01 30.33
CA SER A 125 -9.29 -17.55 30.20
C SER A 125 -10.35 -17.10 29.18
N ALA A 126 -10.42 -17.77 28.03
CA ALA A 126 -11.47 -17.57 27.05
C ALA A 126 -12.86 -17.84 27.61
N GLY A 127 -13.05 -18.94 28.35
CA GLY A 127 -14.30 -19.23 29.04
C GLY A 127 -14.71 -18.12 30.03
N GLY A 128 -13.75 -17.57 30.78
CA GLY A 128 -13.99 -16.42 31.66
C GLY A 128 -14.43 -15.16 30.90
N ARG A 129 -13.76 -14.85 29.78
CA ARG A 129 -14.11 -13.71 28.91
C ARG A 129 -15.49 -13.86 28.28
N ILE A 130 -15.81 -15.06 27.77
CA ILE A 130 -17.12 -15.38 27.18
C ILE A 130 -18.22 -15.30 28.25
N THR A 131 -17.94 -15.79 29.45
CA THR A 131 -18.88 -15.65 30.59
C THR A 131 -19.13 -14.18 30.91
N ALA A 132 -18.09 -13.35 30.95
CA ALA A 132 -18.21 -11.92 31.20
C ALA A 132 -19.03 -11.21 30.12
N LEU A 133 -18.85 -11.56 28.84
CA LEU A 133 -19.67 -11.04 27.73
C LEU A 133 -21.15 -11.40 27.88
N GLY A 134 -21.46 -12.60 28.40
CA GLY A 134 -22.84 -13.02 28.64
C GLY A 134 -23.57 -12.28 29.77
N PHE A 135 -22.82 -11.60 30.66
CA PHE A 135 -23.37 -10.77 31.73
C PHE A 135 -23.32 -9.26 31.40
N ASP A 136 -22.76 -8.88 30.26
CA ASP A 136 -22.67 -7.49 29.84
C ASP A 136 -23.92 -7.05 29.06
N ASP A 137 -24.86 -6.41 29.78
CA ASP A 137 -26.10 -5.89 29.21
C ASP A 137 -25.89 -4.73 28.20
N SER A 138 -24.68 -4.17 28.10
CA SER A 138 -24.37 -3.06 27.18
C SER A 138 -23.99 -3.51 25.77
N THR A 139 -23.63 -4.79 25.60
CA THR A 139 -23.22 -5.36 24.32
C THR A 139 -24.39 -6.12 23.67
N PRO A 140 -24.82 -5.77 22.44
CA PRO A 140 -25.84 -6.52 21.73
C PRO A 140 -25.46 -7.99 21.57
N ALA A 141 -26.41 -8.91 21.74
CA ALA A 141 -26.16 -10.36 21.72
C ALA A 141 -25.41 -10.85 20.46
N GLY A 142 -25.66 -10.26 19.29
CA GLY A 142 -24.92 -10.58 18.06
C GLY A 142 -23.43 -10.25 18.16
N GLN A 143 -23.08 -9.06 18.67
CA GLN A 143 -21.67 -8.67 18.86
C GLN A 143 -20.98 -9.50 19.95
N ALA A 144 -21.72 -9.90 20.99
CA ALA A 144 -21.21 -10.80 22.03
C ALA A 144 -20.88 -12.19 21.46
N LEU A 145 -21.73 -12.71 20.55
CA LEU A 145 -21.49 -13.97 19.84
C LEU A 145 -20.28 -13.87 18.91
N ASP A 146 -20.19 -12.82 18.08
CA ASP A 146 -19.04 -12.61 17.18
C ASP A 146 -17.72 -12.53 17.95
N THR A 147 -17.73 -11.83 19.10
CA THR A 147 -16.56 -11.70 19.96
C THR A 147 -16.20 -13.05 20.61
N ALA A 148 -17.20 -13.82 21.05
CA ALA A 148 -16.98 -15.16 21.59
C ALA A 148 -16.40 -16.12 20.55
N GLU A 149 -16.91 -16.09 19.31
CA GLU A 149 -16.36 -16.86 18.19
C GLU A 149 -14.90 -16.49 17.91
N GLY A 150 -14.58 -15.19 17.87
CA GLY A 150 -13.21 -14.71 17.68
C GLY A 150 -12.25 -15.15 18.79
N VAL A 151 -12.70 -15.15 20.05
CA VAL A 151 -11.88 -15.60 21.19
C VAL A 151 -11.56 -17.10 21.12
N ILE A 152 -12.52 -17.94 20.74
CA ILE A 152 -12.28 -19.38 20.53
C ILE A 152 -11.41 -19.61 19.29
N PHE A 153 -11.63 -18.84 18.23
CA PHE A 153 -10.88 -18.95 16.98
C PHE A 153 -9.38 -18.67 17.16
N ASN A 154 -9.00 -17.61 17.88
CA ASN A 154 -7.60 -17.26 18.11
C ASN A 154 -6.83 -18.37 18.86
N ILE A 155 -7.51 -19.19 19.67
CA ILE A 155 -6.90 -20.35 20.35
C ILE A 155 -6.64 -21.49 19.36
N ALA A 156 -7.50 -21.65 18.35
CA ALA A 156 -7.35 -22.67 17.32
C ALA A 156 -6.29 -22.32 16.25
N GLU A 157 -6.10 -21.03 15.95
CA GLU A 157 -5.17 -20.55 14.91
C GLU A 157 -3.69 -20.63 15.31
N GLY A 158 -3.37 -20.58 16.61
CA GLY A 158 -2.00 -20.73 17.13
C GLY A 158 -1.29 -22.05 16.81
N ARG A 159 -1.96 -22.99 16.09
CA ARG A 159 -1.44 -24.29 15.66
C ARG A 159 -0.93 -24.33 14.21
N ILE A 160 -1.14 -23.30 13.39
CA ILE A 160 -0.85 -23.37 11.94
C ILE A 160 0.27 -22.38 11.58
N THR A 161 1.51 -22.77 11.83
CA THR A 161 2.68 -22.25 11.12
C THR A 161 2.92 -23.12 9.89
N GLN A 162 2.88 -22.54 8.69
CA GLN A 162 3.29 -23.24 7.46
C GLN A 162 4.82 -23.23 7.37
N ASP A 163 5.44 -24.39 7.55
CA ASP A 163 6.87 -24.59 7.33
C ASP A 163 7.24 -24.66 5.84
N PHE A 164 8.52 -24.45 5.53
CA PHE A 164 9.07 -24.66 4.20
C PHE A 164 8.98 -26.14 3.80
N VAL A 165 8.25 -26.44 2.72
CA VAL A 165 8.16 -27.80 2.15
C VAL A 165 9.31 -28.00 1.16
N ALA A 166 10.06 -29.11 1.29
CA ALA A 166 11.15 -29.42 0.37
C ALA A 166 10.61 -29.68 -1.06
N LEU A 167 11.27 -29.11 -2.07
CA LEU A 167 10.84 -29.20 -3.47
C LEU A 167 10.63 -30.65 -3.95
N LYS A 168 11.46 -31.59 -3.48
CA LYS A 168 11.36 -33.03 -3.83
C LYS A 168 9.99 -33.63 -3.47
N ASP A 169 9.39 -33.17 -2.37
CA ASP A 169 8.13 -33.71 -1.87
C ASP A 169 6.97 -33.12 -2.70
N ILE A 170 7.05 -31.83 -3.04
CA ILE A 170 6.10 -31.16 -3.96
C ILE A 170 6.16 -31.79 -5.36
N LEU A 171 7.35 -32.05 -5.89
CA LEU A 171 7.54 -32.63 -7.22
C LEU A 171 6.90 -34.01 -7.32
N LYS A 172 7.01 -34.84 -6.27
CA LYS A 172 6.35 -36.15 -6.23
C LYS A 172 4.83 -36.03 -6.31
N THR A 173 4.25 -35.16 -5.48
CA THR A 173 2.79 -34.93 -5.49
C THR A 173 2.31 -34.34 -6.82
N THR A 174 3.11 -33.47 -7.43
CA THR A 174 2.79 -32.86 -8.74
C THR A 174 2.87 -33.91 -9.86
N TRP A 175 3.85 -34.80 -9.81
CA TRP A 175 3.98 -35.90 -10.77
C TRP A 175 2.79 -36.87 -10.70
N ASP A 176 2.39 -37.26 -9.49
CA ASP A 176 1.23 -38.13 -9.27
C ASP A 176 -0.05 -37.51 -9.83
N GLN A 177 -0.24 -36.20 -9.68
CA GLN A 177 -1.37 -35.46 -10.27
C GLN A 177 -1.34 -35.45 -11.81
N ILE A 178 -0.17 -35.22 -12.41
CA ILE A 178 0.00 -35.23 -13.88
C ILE A 178 -0.29 -36.64 -14.43
N GLU A 179 0.22 -37.69 -13.78
CA GLU A 179 -0.02 -39.07 -14.19
C GLU A 179 -1.50 -39.43 -14.12
N GLN A 180 -2.22 -38.94 -13.10
CA GLN A 180 -3.64 -39.17 -12.96
C GLN A 180 -4.47 -38.47 -14.06
N ILE A 181 -4.14 -37.21 -14.38
CA ILE A 181 -4.77 -36.49 -15.51
C ILE A 181 -4.53 -37.23 -16.83
N HIS A 182 -3.32 -37.76 -17.04
CA HIS A 182 -2.99 -38.52 -18.24
C HIS A 182 -3.77 -39.84 -18.33
N LYS A 183 -3.95 -40.55 -17.20
CA LYS A 183 -4.70 -41.81 -17.12
C LYS A 183 -6.20 -41.62 -17.36
N ASP A 184 -6.78 -40.54 -16.83
CA ASP A 184 -8.21 -40.28 -16.94
C ASP A 184 -8.64 -39.78 -18.34
N GLN A 185 -7.67 -39.53 -19.25
CA GLN A 185 -7.89 -38.88 -20.56
C GLN A 185 -8.72 -37.59 -20.47
N SER A 186 -8.77 -36.98 -19.29
CA SER A 186 -9.58 -35.81 -19.03
C SER A 186 -8.81 -34.58 -19.51
N VAL A 187 -9.43 -33.81 -20.40
CA VAL A 187 -8.84 -32.58 -20.97
C VAL A 187 -8.84 -31.44 -19.92
N ILE A 188 -9.54 -31.61 -18.79
CA ILE A 188 -9.84 -30.56 -17.81
C ILE A 188 -9.28 -30.98 -16.45
N SER A 189 -8.32 -30.20 -15.92
CA SER A 189 -7.70 -30.43 -14.61
C SER A 189 -8.41 -29.72 -13.46
N GLY A 190 -9.18 -28.67 -13.77
CA GLY A 190 -9.96 -27.87 -12.81
C GLY A 190 -11.44 -28.23 -12.77
N VAL A 191 -12.25 -27.35 -12.17
CA VAL A 191 -13.71 -27.45 -12.20
C VAL A 191 -14.20 -27.06 -13.61
N PRO A 192 -14.91 -27.95 -14.33
CA PRO A 192 -15.36 -27.68 -15.70
C PRO A 192 -16.47 -26.63 -15.72
N SER A 193 -16.36 -25.65 -16.61
CA SER A 193 -17.38 -24.60 -16.79
C SER A 193 -18.60 -25.10 -17.56
N GLY A 194 -18.45 -26.15 -18.37
CA GLY A 194 -19.50 -26.64 -19.28
C GLY A 194 -19.53 -25.96 -20.63
N PHE A 195 -18.57 -25.06 -20.87
CA PHE A 195 -18.37 -24.40 -22.15
C PHE A 195 -17.03 -24.86 -22.74
N ASN A 196 -17.09 -25.65 -23.81
CA ASN A 196 -15.93 -26.34 -24.38
C ASN A 196 -14.81 -25.37 -24.76
N ASP A 197 -15.16 -24.24 -25.38
CA ASP A 197 -14.19 -23.22 -25.80
C ASP A 197 -13.56 -22.48 -24.61
N LEU A 198 -14.29 -22.35 -23.49
CA LEU A 198 -13.77 -21.74 -22.26
C LEU A 198 -12.86 -22.72 -21.54
N ASP A 199 -13.32 -23.96 -21.36
CA ASP A 199 -12.55 -25.03 -20.71
C ASP A 199 -11.28 -25.37 -21.49
N ALA A 200 -11.29 -25.31 -22.82
CA ALA A 200 -10.09 -25.47 -23.64
C ALA A 200 -9.04 -24.36 -23.43
N LYS A 201 -9.48 -23.15 -23.03
CA LYS A 201 -8.57 -22.02 -22.76
C LYS A 201 -8.10 -21.98 -21.31
N THR A 202 -8.93 -22.41 -20.36
CA THR A 202 -8.64 -22.33 -18.92
C THR A 202 -8.13 -23.64 -18.33
N GLY A 203 -8.35 -24.78 -19.00
CA GLY A 203 -8.17 -26.11 -18.41
C GLY A 203 -9.20 -26.42 -17.31
N GLY A 204 -10.34 -25.70 -17.29
CA GLY A 204 -11.25 -25.61 -16.16
C GLY A 204 -10.79 -24.61 -15.11
N PHE A 205 -11.63 -24.33 -14.11
CA PHE A 205 -11.29 -23.41 -13.02
C PHE A 205 -10.39 -24.11 -11.99
N GLN A 206 -9.15 -23.63 -11.86
CA GLN A 206 -8.14 -24.29 -11.04
C GLN A 206 -8.37 -24.04 -9.54
N LYS A 207 -7.86 -24.95 -8.72
CA LYS A 207 -7.88 -24.80 -7.26
C LYS A 207 -7.10 -23.56 -6.86
N SER A 208 -7.58 -22.88 -5.82
CA SER A 208 -6.97 -21.67 -5.27
C SER A 208 -7.02 -20.41 -6.15
N ASP A 209 -7.67 -20.46 -7.31
CA ASP A 209 -7.86 -19.29 -8.17
C ASP A 209 -9.06 -18.45 -7.74
N LEU A 210 -8.89 -17.13 -7.87
CA LEU A 210 -9.96 -16.13 -7.84
C LEU A 210 -10.28 -15.72 -9.28
N ILE A 211 -11.50 -16.05 -9.71
CA ILE A 211 -12.02 -15.76 -11.04
C ILE A 211 -13.03 -14.62 -10.93
N ILE A 212 -12.77 -13.50 -11.61
CA ILE A 212 -13.72 -12.38 -11.67
C ILE A 212 -14.51 -12.46 -12.98
N ILE A 213 -15.84 -12.47 -12.88
CA ILE A 213 -16.75 -12.35 -14.03
C ILE A 213 -17.42 -10.99 -13.98
N ALA A 214 -17.12 -10.13 -14.96
CA ALA A 214 -17.59 -8.76 -14.97
C ALA A 214 -18.39 -8.40 -16.23
N ALA A 215 -19.48 -7.68 -16.04
CA ALA A 215 -20.33 -7.19 -17.13
C ALA A 215 -21.22 -6.04 -16.64
N ARG A 216 -21.86 -5.34 -17.59
CA ARG A 216 -22.92 -4.36 -17.28
C ARG A 216 -24.17 -5.06 -16.70
N PRO A 217 -25.06 -4.33 -16.01
CA PRO A 217 -26.37 -4.85 -15.61
C PRO A 217 -27.15 -5.41 -16.80
N GLY A 218 -27.88 -6.52 -16.58
CA GLY A 218 -28.72 -7.15 -17.61
C GLY A 218 -28.01 -8.01 -18.65
N VAL A 219 -26.68 -7.93 -18.78
CA VAL A 219 -25.93 -8.67 -19.83
C VAL A 219 -25.93 -10.20 -19.61
N GLY A 220 -25.97 -10.66 -18.34
CA GLY A 220 -26.12 -12.09 -18.00
C GLY A 220 -25.07 -12.68 -17.03
N LYS A 221 -24.45 -11.88 -16.15
CA LYS A 221 -23.45 -12.39 -15.17
C LYS A 221 -23.97 -13.57 -14.35
N THR A 222 -25.10 -13.37 -13.67
CA THR A 222 -25.77 -14.41 -12.86
C THR A 222 -26.17 -15.63 -13.69
N SER A 223 -26.63 -15.44 -14.93
CA SER A 223 -26.97 -16.56 -15.82
C SER A 223 -25.76 -17.43 -16.12
N LEU A 224 -24.62 -16.80 -16.47
CA LEU A 224 -23.39 -17.52 -16.76
C LEU A 224 -22.89 -18.30 -15.54
N THR A 225 -22.89 -17.69 -14.37
CA THR A 225 -22.43 -18.35 -13.14
C THR A 225 -23.35 -19.49 -12.70
N LEU A 226 -24.68 -19.32 -12.81
CA LEU A 226 -25.62 -20.40 -12.54
C LEU A 226 -25.45 -21.56 -13.53
N ASN A 227 -25.21 -21.30 -14.81
CA ASN A 227 -24.96 -22.37 -15.80
C ASN A 227 -23.69 -23.16 -15.48
N ILE A 228 -22.62 -22.49 -15.02
CA ILE A 228 -21.40 -23.14 -14.53
C ILE A 228 -21.71 -24.01 -13.30
N ALA A 229 -22.46 -23.48 -12.32
CA ALA A 229 -22.85 -24.20 -11.11
C ALA A 229 -23.67 -25.47 -11.43
N GLN A 230 -24.64 -25.34 -12.33
CA GLN A 230 -25.47 -26.45 -12.80
C GLN A 230 -24.61 -27.54 -13.43
N HIS A 231 -23.74 -27.17 -14.36
CA HIS A 231 -22.90 -28.13 -15.04
C HIS A 231 -21.96 -28.86 -14.08
N ALA A 232 -21.27 -28.12 -13.21
CA ALA A 232 -20.36 -28.69 -12.21
C ALA A 232 -21.09 -29.64 -11.25
N SER A 233 -22.28 -29.27 -10.77
CA SER A 233 -22.99 -30.06 -9.75
C SER A 233 -23.83 -31.20 -10.32
N ILE A 234 -24.48 -31.02 -11.47
CA ILE A 234 -25.33 -32.06 -12.07
C ILE A 234 -24.47 -33.12 -12.77
N GLN A 235 -23.53 -32.70 -13.63
CA GLN A 235 -22.74 -33.62 -14.46
C GLN A 235 -21.55 -34.21 -13.72
N TYR A 236 -20.85 -33.40 -12.92
CA TYR A 236 -19.62 -33.81 -12.23
C TYR A 236 -19.81 -34.06 -10.74
N LYS A 237 -21.04 -33.88 -10.20
CA LYS A 237 -21.36 -34.07 -8.78
C LYS A 237 -20.46 -33.26 -7.85
N ILE A 238 -19.97 -32.11 -8.30
CA ILE A 238 -19.14 -31.21 -7.52
C ILE A 238 -20.06 -30.36 -6.63
N PRO A 239 -19.85 -30.32 -5.30
CA PRO A 239 -20.61 -29.46 -4.43
C PRO A 239 -20.24 -27.98 -4.65
N VAL A 240 -21.28 -27.14 -4.82
CA VAL A 240 -21.15 -25.71 -5.13
C VAL A 240 -21.87 -24.89 -4.05
N ALA A 241 -21.20 -23.86 -3.52
CA ALA A 241 -21.81 -22.87 -2.65
C ALA A 241 -22.05 -21.57 -3.42
N ILE A 242 -23.26 -21.02 -3.35
CA ILE A 242 -23.67 -19.78 -4.01
C ILE A 242 -24.08 -18.79 -2.93
N PHE A 243 -23.34 -17.69 -2.83
CA PHE A 243 -23.68 -16.55 -1.98
C PHE A 243 -24.33 -15.47 -2.87
N SER A 244 -25.63 -15.29 -2.72
CA SER A 244 -26.44 -14.38 -3.51
C SER A 244 -26.79 -13.14 -2.70
N LEU A 245 -26.21 -12.01 -3.05
CA LEU A 245 -26.35 -10.76 -2.31
C LEU A 245 -27.39 -9.82 -2.93
N GLU A 246 -27.73 -10.03 -4.21
CA GLU A 246 -28.71 -9.22 -4.95
C GLU A 246 -30.06 -9.92 -5.10
N MET A 247 -30.06 -11.24 -5.31
CA MET A 247 -31.24 -12.02 -5.66
C MET A 247 -31.63 -12.99 -4.56
N SER A 248 -32.94 -13.24 -4.42
CA SER A 248 -33.43 -14.25 -3.46
C SER A 248 -33.20 -15.68 -3.97
N GLU A 249 -33.17 -16.63 -3.03
CA GLU A 249 -33.04 -18.07 -3.33
C GLU A 249 -34.10 -18.52 -4.37
N GLN A 250 -35.34 -18.03 -4.25
CA GLN A 250 -36.45 -18.40 -5.12
C GLN A 250 -36.22 -17.96 -6.57
N GLN A 251 -35.64 -16.76 -6.76
CA GLN A 251 -35.33 -16.25 -8.09
C GLN A 251 -34.19 -17.03 -8.74
N LEU A 252 -33.18 -17.44 -7.96
CA LEU A 252 -32.09 -18.28 -8.46
C LEU A 252 -32.59 -19.68 -8.83
N VAL A 253 -33.38 -20.33 -7.97
CA VAL A 253 -33.98 -21.65 -8.23
C VAL A 253 -34.87 -21.62 -9.47
N THR A 254 -35.66 -20.56 -9.64
CA THR A 254 -36.47 -20.37 -10.85
C THR A 254 -35.60 -20.33 -12.12
N ARG A 255 -34.48 -19.60 -12.09
CA ARG A 255 -33.55 -19.55 -13.23
C ARG A 255 -32.86 -20.90 -13.49
N LEU A 256 -32.48 -21.60 -12.42
CA LEU A 256 -31.92 -22.96 -12.52
C LEU A 256 -32.92 -23.90 -13.22
N LEU A 257 -34.18 -23.89 -12.77
CA LEU A 257 -35.25 -24.68 -13.38
C LEU A 257 -35.50 -24.31 -14.85
N CYS A 258 -35.58 -23.02 -15.17
CA CYS A 258 -35.74 -22.58 -16.56
C CYS A 258 -34.62 -23.09 -17.47
N SER A 259 -33.37 -22.96 -17.01
CA SER A 259 -32.18 -23.36 -17.75
C SER A 259 -32.11 -24.88 -17.97
N GLU A 260 -32.44 -25.66 -16.94
CA GLU A 260 -32.39 -27.13 -16.98
C GLU A 260 -33.58 -27.70 -17.78
N ALA A 261 -34.80 -27.27 -17.46
CA ALA A 261 -36.00 -27.69 -18.19
C ALA A 261 -36.06 -27.14 -19.62
N SER A 262 -35.23 -26.11 -19.93
CA SER A 262 -35.25 -25.32 -21.17
C SER A 262 -36.66 -24.80 -21.51
N VAL A 263 -37.26 -24.15 -20.51
CA VAL A 263 -38.59 -23.52 -20.54
C VAL A 263 -38.44 -22.01 -20.43
N ASP A 264 -39.40 -21.28 -21.00
CA ASP A 264 -39.42 -19.82 -20.94
C ASP A 264 -39.67 -19.31 -19.51
N SER A 265 -38.84 -18.35 -19.08
CA SER A 265 -38.84 -17.80 -17.73
C SER A 265 -40.09 -16.97 -17.42
N TYR A 266 -40.69 -16.28 -18.40
CA TYR A 266 -41.93 -15.56 -18.20
C TYR A 266 -43.10 -16.52 -18.01
N ARG A 267 -43.16 -17.60 -18.80
CA ARG A 267 -44.21 -18.62 -18.68
C ARG A 267 -44.12 -19.39 -17.38
N LEU A 268 -42.91 -19.73 -16.93
CA LEU A 268 -42.72 -20.37 -15.61
C LEU A 268 -43.18 -19.45 -14.47
N ARG A 269 -42.85 -18.15 -14.53
CA ARG A 269 -43.28 -17.17 -13.50
C ARG A 269 -44.78 -16.87 -13.50
N THR A 270 -45.41 -16.86 -14.66
CA THR A 270 -46.85 -16.54 -14.80
C THR A 270 -47.76 -17.76 -14.68
N GLY A 271 -47.19 -18.97 -14.62
CA GLY A 271 -47.95 -20.22 -14.59
C GLY A 271 -48.58 -20.59 -15.94
N LEU A 272 -48.27 -19.86 -17.02
CA LEU A 272 -48.79 -20.08 -18.38
C LEU A 272 -47.98 -21.17 -19.12
N LEU A 273 -47.78 -22.31 -18.46
CA LEU A 273 -47.02 -23.44 -18.98
C LEU A 273 -47.87 -24.28 -19.94
N LYS A 274 -47.23 -24.78 -21.01
CA LYS A 274 -47.85 -25.75 -21.93
C LYS A 274 -47.82 -27.15 -21.32
N ASP A 275 -48.76 -28.02 -21.67
CA ASP A 275 -48.82 -29.40 -21.17
C ASP A 275 -47.51 -30.18 -21.40
N ALA A 276 -46.84 -29.94 -22.52
CA ALA A 276 -45.55 -30.56 -22.85
C ALA A 276 -44.35 -30.05 -22.02
N GLU A 277 -44.50 -28.94 -21.29
CA GLU A 277 -43.44 -28.36 -20.46
C GLU A 277 -43.41 -28.95 -19.05
N TRP A 278 -44.55 -29.42 -18.54
CA TRP A 278 -44.65 -30.04 -17.21
C TRP A 278 -43.73 -31.25 -17.02
N PRO A 279 -43.63 -32.22 -17.97
CA PRO A 279 -42.70 -33.34 -17.82
C PRO A 279 -41.23 -32.90 -17.77
N ARG A 280 -40.85 -31.88 -18.55
CA ARG A 280 -39.48 -31.35 -18.58
C ARG A 280 -39.12 -30.65 -17.27
N ILE A 281 -40.06 -29.90 -16.69
CA ILE A 281 -39.90 -29.27 -15.38
C ILE A 281 -39.77 -30.34 -14.29
N ALA A 282 -40.61 -31.38 -14.31
CA ALA A 282 -40.52 -32.47 -13.34
C ALA A 282 -39.17 -33.19 -13.41
N GLN A 283 -38.66 -33.46 -14.62
CA GLN A 283 -37.34 -34.05 -14.82
C GLN A 283 -36.22 -33.12 -14.29
N ALA A 284 -36.29 -31.83 -14.60
CA ALA A 284 -35.33 -30.84 -14.11
C ALA A 284 -35.33 -30.71 -12.58
N MET A 285 -36.51 -30.76 -11.95
CA MET A 285 -36.63 -30.78 -10.48
C MET A 285 -35.94 -32.00 -9.88
N GLY A 286 -36.09 -33.19 -10.50
CA GLY A 286 -35.37 -34.39 -10.07
C GLY A 286 -33.86 -34.22 -10.13
N ALA A 287 -33.33 -33.75 -11.27
CA ALA A 287 -31.90 -33.52 -11.44
C ALA A 287 -31.33 -32.48 -10.47
N LEU A 288 -32.06 -31.37 -10.25
CA LEU A 288 -31.66 -30.32 -9.31
C LEU A 288 -31.77 -30.75 -7.85
N SER A 289 -32.71 -31.63 -7.50
CA SER A 289 -32.83 -32.17 -6.14
C SER A 289 -31.64 -33.08 -5.76
N GLU A 290 -31.01 -33.72 -6.74
CA GLU A 290 -29.78 -34.51 -6.53
C GLU A 290 -28.49 -33.67 -6.61
N ALA A 291 -28.58 -32.44 -7.12
CA ALA A 291 -27.44 -31.56 -7.26
C ALA A 291 -27.02 -31.01 -5.89
N GLN A 292 -25.72 -31.01 -5.62
CA GLN A 292 -25.14 -30.50 -4.38
C GLN A 292 -24.90 -28.99 -4.49
N ILE A 293 -25.98 -28.22 -4.67
CA ILE A 293 -25.95 -26.76 -4.76
C ILE A 293 -26.50 -26.18 -3.46
N TYR A 294 -25.67 -25.43 -2.74
CA TYR A 294 -26.02 -24.77 -1.48
C TYR A 294 -26.15 -23.27 -1.72
N ILE A 295 -27.29 -22.67 -1.41
CA ILE A 295 -27.58 -21.25 -1.63
C ILE A 295 -27.69 -20.53 -0.29
N ASP A 296 -27.08 -19.36 -0.21
CA ASP A 296 -27.21 -18.41 0.88
C ASP A 296 -27.60 -17.05 0.30
N ASP A 297 -28.83 -16.60 0.56
CA ASP A 297 -29.36 -15.31 0.11
C ASP A 297 -29.42 -14.25 1.21
N SER A 298 -28.68 -14.46 2.31
CA SER A 298 -28.61 -13.52 3.42
C SER A 298 -28.19 -12.13 2.90
N PRO A 299 -28.98 -11.07 3.14
CA PRO A 299 -28.59 -9.73 2.74
C PRO A 299 -27.38 -9.30 3.57
N SER A 300 -26.35 -8.78 2.90
CA SER A 300 -25.14 -8.22 3.54
C SER A 300 -24.23 -9.18 4.33
N VAL A 301 -23.95 -10.38 3.80
CA VAL A 301 -22.95 -11.31 4.37
C VAL A 301 -21.54 -10.71 4.37
N SER A 302 -20.86 -10.80 5.51
CA SER A 302 -19.44 -10.43 5.62
C SER A 302 -18.52 -11.53 5.07
N VAL A 303 -17.29 -11.19 4.66
CA VAL A 303 -16.33 -12.20 4.17
C VAL A 303 -16.00 -13.25 5.24
N MET A 304 -16.04 -12.87 6.53
CA MET A 304 -15.76 -13.80 7.63
C MET A 304 -16.88 -14.85 7.78
N GLU A 305 -18.15 -14.42 7.78
CA GLU A 305 -19.30 -15.33 7.84
C GLU A 305 -19.31 -16.29 6.64
N MET A 306 -19.03 -15.76 5.43
CA MET A 306 -18.88 -16.57 4.23
C MET A 306 -17.78 -17.62 4.39
N ARG A 307 -16.60 -17.22 4.90
CA ARG A 307 -15.48 -18.12 5.19
C ARG A 307 -15.88 -19.22 6.19
N THR A 308 -16.59 -18.87 7.26
CA THR A 308 -17.07 -19.84 8.26
C THR A 308 -18.05 -20.84 7.66
N LYS A 309 -19.04 -20.38 6.89
CA LYS A 309 -20.01 -21.24 6.19
C LYS A 309 -19.32 -22.15 5.16
N ALA A 310 -18.39 -21.59 4.38
CA ALA A 310 -17.62 -22.33 3.39
C ALA A 310 -16.73 -23.41 4.03
N ARG A 311 -16.05 -23.12 5.15
CA ARG A 311 -15.27 -24.11 5.91
C ARG A 311 -16.14 -25.27 6.39
N ARG A 312 -17.32 -24.96 6.95
CA ARG A 312 -18.27 -25.97 7.42
C ARG A 312 -18.73 -26.88 6.29
N LEU A 313 -19.09 -26.31 5.14
CA LEU A 313 -19.46 -27.06 3.94
C LEU A 313 -18.28 -27.87 3.36
N LYS A 314 -17.05 -27.32 3.38
CA LYS A 314 -15.85 -28.04 2.94
C LYS A 314 -15.61 -29.29 3.80
N SER A 315 -15.75 -29.17 5.12
CA SER A 315 -15.57 -30.30 6.04
C SER A 315 -16.69 -31.34 5.94
N ALA A 316 -17.93 -30.93 5.70
CA ALA A 316 -19.08 -31.84 5.70
C ALA A 316 -19.32 -32.51 4.33
N ASN A 317 -19.10 -31.78 3.24
CA ASN A 317 -19.51 -32.19 1.89
C ASN A 317 -18.39 -32.06 0.85
N ASN A 318 -17.15 -31.78 1.25
CA ASN A 318 -16.01 -31.60 0.35
C ASN A 318 -16.26 -30.56 -0.77
N LEU A 319 -16.78 -29.39 -0.39
CA LEU A 319 -17.03 -28.24 -1.27
C LEU A 319 -15.95 -28.05 -2.35
N GLY A 320 -16.36 -27.87 -3.61
CA GLY A 320 -15.45 -27.79 -4.77
C GLY A 320 -15.48 -26.47 -5.53
N LEU A 321 -16.51 -25.64 -5.36
CA LEU A 321 -16.62 -24.32 -6.00
C LEU A 321 -17.40 -23.35 -5.11
N ILE A 322 -16.94 -22.10 -5.04
CA ILE A 322 -17.70 -20.99 -4.44
C ILE A 322 -18.06 -19.98 -5.53
N ILE A 323 -19.29 -19.49 -5.50
CA ILE A 323 -19.79 -18.40 -6.34
C ILE A 323 -20.31 -17.28 -5.44
N VAL A 324 -19.92 -16.04 -5.72
CA VAL A 324 -20.37 -14.83 -5.04
C VAL A 324 -21.00 -13.87 -6.06
N ASP A 325 -22.29 -13.56 -5.90
CA ASP A 325 -23.04 -12.67 -6.80
C ASP A 325 -23.71 -11.52 -6.02
N TYR A 326 -23.18 -10.30 -5.97
CA TYR A 326 -21.94 -9.77 -6.58
C TYR A 326 -21.12 -8.96 -5.57
N LEU A 327 -19.81 -8.85 -5.81
CA LEU A 327 -18.80 -8.32 -4.88
C LEU A 327 -19.16 -6.98 -4.24
N GLN A 328 -19.72 -6.06 -5.03
CA GLN A 328 -20.06 -4.71 -4.60
C GLN A 328 -21.33 -4.63 -3.74
N LEU A 329 -21.81 -5.72 -3.13
CA LEU A 329 -22.84 -5.72 -2.07
C LEU A 329 -22.34 -6.29 -0.75
N MET A 330 -21.12 -6.83 -0.70
CA MET A 330 -20.52 -7.30 0.54
C MET A 330 -20.21 -6.12 1.47
N GLN A 331 -20.27 -6.37 2.78
CA GLN A 331 -19.87 -5.42 3.81
C GLN A 331 -18.46 -5.76 4.33
N GLY A 332 -17.58 -4.78 4.32
CA GLY A 332 -16.30 -4.78 5.02
C GLY A 332 -16.40 -4.08 6.37
N ARG A 333 -15.37 -4.25 7.21
CA ARG A 333 -15.35 -3.75 8.60
C ARG A 333 -15.40 -2.21 8.72
N ASN A 334 -15.16 -1.44 7.65
CA ASN A 334 -15.10 0.03 7.66
C ASN A 334 -16.05 0.66 6.63
N GLN A 335 -16.99 1.50 7.08
CA GLN A 335 -18.05 2.11 6.26
C GLN A 335 -17.63 3.32 5.40
N GLU A 336 -16.42 3.87 5.56
CA GLU A 336 -16.10 5.19 4.97
C GLU A 336 -15.57 5.15 3.52
N ASN A 337 -15.20 3.98 2.96
CA ASN A 337 -14.53 3.93 1.66
C ASN A 337 -14.79 2.64 0.83
N ARG A 338 -15.86 2.65 0.03
CA ARG A 338 -16.36 1.51 -0.77
C ARG A 338 -15.32 0.85 -1.67
N VAL A 339 -14.35 1.62 -2.17
CA VAL A 339 -13.34 1.10 -3.10
C VAL A 339 -12.19 0.38 -2.37
N GLN A 340 -11.86 0.82 -1.14
CA GLN A 340 -10.94 0.09 -0.27
C GLN A 340 -11.58 -1.23 0.20
N GLU A 341 -12.87 -1.15 0.54
CA GLU A 341 -13.70 -2.31 0.88
C GLU A 341 -13.65 -3.37 -0.23
N ILE A 342 -13.87 -3.00 -1.50
CA ILE A 342 -13.79 -3.94 -2.64
C ILE A 342 -12.40 -4.56 -2.80
N SER A 343 -11.33 -3.80 -2.54
CA SER A 343 -9.96 -4.32 -2.63
C SER A 343 -9.68 -5.31 -1.50
N ASP A 344 -10.09 -4.98 -0.28
CA ASP A 344 -9.94 -5.85 0.89
C ASP A 344 -10.80 -7.12 0.76
N ILE A 345 -12.01 -7.00 0.20
CA ILE A 345 -12.88 -8.14 -0.15
C ILE A 345 -12.17 -9.03 -1.19
N SER A 346 -11.63 -8.47 -2.26
CA SER A 346 -10.93 -9.23 -3.30
C SER A 346 -9.74 -10.01 -2.73
N ARG A 347 -8.90 -9.37 -1.90
CA ARG A 347 -7.81 -10.05 -1.18
C ARG A 347 -8.33 -11.15 -0.26
N SER A 348 -9.38 -10.87 0.50
CA SER A 348 -9.96 -11.84 1.44
C SER A 348 -10.52 -13.06 0.72
N LEU A 349 -11.15 -12.88 -0.44
CA LEU A 349 -11.64 -13.98 -1.28
C LEU A 349 -10.49 -14.77 -1.92
N LYS A 350 -9.41 -14.12 -2.34
CA LYS A 350 -8.20 -14.82 -2.81
C LYS A 350 -7.58 -15.66 -1.70
N SER A 351 -7.51 -15.12 -0.47
CA SER A 351 -7.06 -15.86 0.71
C SER A 351 -7.98 -17.05 1.02
N LEU A 352 -9.31 -16.88 0.92
CA LEU A 352 -10.28 -17.96 1.07
C LEU A 352 -10.07 -19.07 0.02
N ALA A 353 -9.85 -18.70 -1.24
CA ALA A 353 -9.59 -19.65 -2.33
C ALA A 353 -8.33 -20.49 -2.05
N ARG A 354 -7.23 -19.83 -1.63
CA ARG A 354 -5.97 -20.49 -1.28
C ARG A 354 -6.11 -21.41 -0.07
N GLU A 355 -6.75 -20.92 0.97
CA GLU A 355 -6.95 -21.64 2.22
C GLU A 355 -7.78 -22.92 2.02
N LEU A 356 -8.90 -22.83 1.30
CA LEU A 356 -9.78 -23.99 1.06
C LEU A 356 -9.32 -24.85 -0.12
N GLN A 357 -8.32 -24.40 -0.89
CA GLN A 357 -7.85 -25.03 -2.11
C GLN A 357 -8.97 -25.30 -3.13
N ILE A 358 -9.83 -24.29 -3.33
CA ILE A 358 -10.96 -24.35 -4.28
C ILE A 358 -11.02 -23.07 -5.13
N PRO A 359 -11.53 -23.15 -6.38
CA PRO A 359 -11.84 -21.97 -7.16
C PRO A 359 -12.95 -21.13 -6.51
N VAL A 360 -12.79 -19.81 -6.55
CA VAL A 360 -13.80 -18.83 -6.15
C VAL A 360 -14.16 -17.97 -7.35
N ILE A 361 -15.42 -18.01 -7.79
CA ILE A 361 -15.96 -17.13 -8.83
C ILE A 361 -16.67 -15.96 -8.16
N ALA A 362 -16.26 -14.75 -8.51
CA ALA A 362 -16.84 -13.53 -7.98
C ALA A 362 -17.38 -12.65 -9.10
N CYS A 363 -18.68 -12.35 -9.06
CA CYS A 363 -19.31 -11.45 -10.01
C CYS A 363 -18.97 -10.01 -9.66
N SER A 364 -18.65 -9.20 -10.67
CA SER A 364 -18.41 -7.77 -10.52
C SER A 364 -19.22 -6.97 -11.52
N GLN A 365 -19.84 -5.89 -11.07
CA GLN A 365 -20.54 -4.97 -11.96
C GLN A 365 -19.58 -3.95 -12.58
N LEU A 366 -19.69 -3.74 -13.90
CA LEU A 366 -18.92 -2.71 -14.60
C LEU A 366 -19.56 -1.33 -14.52
N SER A 367 -18.70 -0.30 -14.53
CA SER A 367 -19.10 1.10 -14.71
C SER A 367 -19.74 1.34 -16.08
N ARG A 368 -20.28 2.55 -16.34
CA ARG A 368 -20.89 2.91 -17.64
C ARG A 368 -19.86 3.29 -18.71
N GLU A 369 -18.56 3.30 -18.39
CA GLU A 369 -17.50 3.73 -19.32
C GLU A 369 -17.41 2.95 -20.64
N PRO A 370 -17.63 1.61 -20.69
CA PRO A 370 -17.65 0.89 -21.96
C PRO A 370 -18.67 1.46 -22.96
N GLU A 371 -19.83 1.95 -22.50
CA GLU A 371 -20.91 2.49 -23.36
C GLU A 371 -20.46 3.73 -24.14
N LYS A 372 -19.46 4.48 -23.65
CA LYS A 372 -18.98 5.70 -24.30
C LYS A 372 -17.97 5.42 -25.43
N ARG A 373 -17.35 4.23 -25.45
CA ARG A 373 -16.35 3.88 -26.47
C ARG A 373 -17.03 3.38 -27.75
N PRO A 374 -16.48 3.67 -28.95
CA PRO A 374 -17.06 3.20 -30.21
C PRO A 374 -17.24 1.67 -30.30
N ASP A 375 -16.33 0.91 -29.67
CA ASP A 375 -16.34 -0.56 -29.70
C ASP A 375 -17.25 -1.19 -28.63
N HIS A 376 -17.61 -0.44 -27.58
CA HIS A 376 -18.41 -0.89 -26.42
C HIS A 376 -17.89 -2.11 -25.62
N ARG A 377 -16.90 -2.85 -26.14
CA ARG A 377 -16.32 -4.04 -25.51
C ARG A 377 -15.58 -3.67 -24.23
N PRO A 378 -15.84 -4.37 -23.10
CA PRO A 378 -15.11 -4.14 -21.87
C PRO A 378 -13.62 -4.50 -21.96
N VAL A 379 -12.81 -3.76 -21.20
CA VAL A 379 -11.38 -3.95 -21.02
C VAL A 379 -11.05 -3.91 -19.53
N LEU A 380 -9.85 -4.33 -19.13
CA LEU A 380 -9.42 -4.35 -17.73
C LEU A 380 -9.60 -2.99 -17.02
N ALA A 381 -9.45 -1.89 -17.76
CA ALA A 381 -9.67 -0.55 -17.25
C ALA A 381 -11.13 -0.23 -16.87
N ASP A 382 -12.11 -1.05 -17.22
CA ASP A 382 -13.52 -0.85 -16.83
C ASP A 382 -13.90 -1.58 -15.55
N LEU A 383 -13.13 -2.63 -15.20
CA LEU A 383 -13.08 -3.20 -13.85
C LEU A 383 -12.38 -2.26 -12.87
N ARG A 384 -11.55 -1.35 -13.40
CA ARG A 384 -10.87 -0.32 -12.63
C ARG A 384 -11.83 0.81 -12.32
N GLU A 385 -12.22 0.90 -11.06
CA GLU A 385 -12.59 2.19 -10.47
C GLU A 385 -11.34 3.03 -10.12
N SER A 386 -10.12 2.57 -10.42
CA SER A 386 -8.87 3.28 -10.11
C SER A 386 -8.53 4.35 -11.15
N GLY A 387 -8.15 5.52 -10.66
CA GLY A 387 -7.71 6.60 -11.53
C GLY A 387 -6.26 6.50 -11.96
N CYS A 388 -5.89 7.35 -12.90
CA CYS A 388 -4.61 7.30 -13.61
C CYS A 388 -3.96 8.69 -13.64
N LEU A 389 -2.67 8.75 -13.99
CA LEU A 389 -1.86 9.96 -14.00
C LEU A 389 -1.49 10.36 -15.43
N THR A 390 -1.28 11.65 -15.71
CA THR A 390 -0.79 12.09 -17.04
C THR A 390 0.66 11.66 -17.26
N GLY A 391 1.04 11.45 -18.52
CA GLY A 391 2.36 10.91 -18.89
C GLY A 391 3.59 11.69 -18.38
N ASP A 392 3.47 13.00 -18.23
CA ASP A 392 4.53 13.88 -17.70
C ASP A 392 4.68 13.83 -16.18
N THR A 393 3.81 13.08 -15.47
CA THR A 393 3.85 12.98 -14.02
C THR A 393 5.18 12.39 -13.56
N PRO A 394 5.99 13.12 -12.77
CA PRO A 394 7.33 12.69 -12.41
C PRO A 394 7.28 11.67 -11.27
N VAL A 395 7.71 10.44 -11.55
CA VAL A 395 7.82 9.34 -10.58
C VAL A 395 9.23 9.34 -10.01
N TYR A 396 9.35 9.25 -8.68
CA TYR A 396 10.64 9.27 -8.01
C TYR A 396 11.27 7.88 -7.93
N LEU A 397 12.50 7.75 -8.43
CA LEU A 397 13.27 6.50 -8.43
C LEU A 397 14.36 6.57 -7.34
N PRO A 398 14.19 5.91 -6.17
CA PRO A 398 15.10 6.05 -5.03
C PRO A 398 16.52 5.57 -5.33
N ASP A 399 16.72 4.53 -6.13
CA ASP A 399 18.05 3.97 -6.38
C ASP A 399 18.97 4.95 -7.12
N LEU A 400 18.39 5.72 -8.03
CA LEU A 400 19.09 6.73 -8.81
C LEU A 400 18.96 8.13 -8.18
N GLY A 401 17.94 8.37 -7.35
CA GLY A 401 17.65 9.68 -6.78
C GLY A 401 17.01 10.66 -7.76
N VAL A 402 16.50 10.18 -8.89
CA VAL A 402 16.01 11.01 -10.02
C VAL A 402 14.51 10.88 -10.18
N TYR A 403 13.92 11.82 -10.91
CA TYR A 403 12.52 11.76 -11.34
C TYR A 403 12.45 11.37 -12.81
N THR A 404 11.57 10.41 -13.13
CA THR A 404 11.30 9.99 -14.51
C THR A 404 9.81 10.16 -14.79
N PRO A 405 9.42 10.79 -15.92
CA PRO A 405 8.02 10.82 -16.33
C PRO A 405 7.42 9.41 -16.42
N ILE A 406 6.20 9.21 -15.92
CA ILE A 406 5.56 7.89 -15.90
C ILE A 406 5.44 7.26 -17.29
N VAL A 407 5.29 8.06 -18.35
CA VAL A 407 5.27 7.58 -19.74
C VAL A 407 6.57 6.91 -20.16
N GLU A 408 7.72 7.40 -19.66
CA GLU A 408 9.04 6.84 -19.99
C GLU A 408 9.34 5.56 -19.21
N LEU A 409 8.52 5.21 -18.22
CA LEU A 409 8.63 3.97 -17.46
C LEU A 409 7.86 2.82 -18.12
N VAL A 410 6.97 3.11 -19.07
CA VAL A 410 6.18 2.10 -19.78
C VAL A 410 7.09 1.10 -20.48
N GLY A 411 6.88 -0.19 -20.22
CA GLY A 411 7.68 -1.28 -20.79
C GLY A 411 9.05 -1.48 -20.16
N LYS A 412 9.44 -0.69 -19.15
CA LYS A 412 10.64 -0.93 -18.34
C LYS A 412 10.30 -1.81 -17.13
N SER A 413 11.28 -2.56 -16.65
CA SER A 413 11.18 -3.44 -15.48
C SER A 413 12.48 -3.38 -14.66
N GLY A 414 12.46 -3.91 -13.44
CA GLY A 414 13.66 -4.02 -12.59
C GLY A 414 14.10 -2.72 -11.93
N PHE A 415 13.17 -1.79 -11.70
CA PHE A 415 13.42 -0.55 -10.96
C PHE A 415 12.49 -0.46 -9.74
N HIS A 416 12.92 0.30 -8.74
CA HIS A 416 12.14 0.54 -7.53
C HIS A 416 11.52 1.94 -7.55
N VAL A 417 10.43 2.09 -6.80
CA VAL A 417 9.82 3.37 -6.43
C VAL A 417 9.75 3.47 -4.90
N LEU A 418 9.52 4.67 -4.37
CA LEU A 418 9.14 4.81 -2.96
C LEU A 418 7.64 4.62 -2.82
N ALA A 419 7.24 3.79 -1.87
CA ALA A 419 5.86 3.56 -1.46
C ALA A 419 5.75 3.75 0.06
N LEU A 420 4.59 4.21 0.52
CA LEU A 420 4.30 4.37 1.94
C LEU A 420 3.69 3.08 2.49
N ASN A 421 4.28 2.52 3.54
CA ASN A 421 3.65 1.46 4.30
C ASN A 421 2.66 2.08 5.28
N THR A 422 1.35 1.82 5.12
CA THR A 422 0.30 2.43 5.96
C THR A 422 0.22 1.83 7.36
N ASN A 423 0.94 0.75 7.65
CA ASN A 423 1.03 0.18 8.99
C ASN A 423 2.12 0.88 9.82
N THR A 424 3.30 1.13 9.23
CA THR A 424 4.43 1.79 9.90
C THR A 424 4.45 3.30 9.68
N TRP A 425 3.76 3.79 8.65
CA TRP A 425 3.83 5.17 8.16
C TRP A 425 5.22 5.62 7.69
N GLU A 426 6.04 4.66 7.27
CA GLU A 426 7.39 4.87 6.73
C GLU A 426 7.44 4.66 5.21
N LEU A 427 8.37 5.36 4.55
CA LEU A 427 8.61 5.20 3.10
C LEU A 427 9.60 4.07 2.83
N GLU A 428 9.16 3.08 2.07
CA GLU A 428 9.91 1.89 1.72
C GLU A 428 10.24 1.86 0.22
N ARG A 429 11.32 1.16 -0.14
CA ARG A 429 11.67 0.91 -1.55
C ARG A 429 10.91 -0.34 -2.00
N CYS A 430 10.09 -0.19 -3.03
CA CYS A 430 9.28 -1.30 -3.55
C CYS A 430 9.53 -1.52 -5.04
N PRO A 431 9.63 -2.78 -5.49
CA PRO A 431 9.79 -3.08 -6.91
C PRO A 431 8.51 -2.74 -7.68
N VAL A 432 8.70 -2.22 -8.90
CA VAL A 432 7.60 -2.02 -9.84
C VAL A 432 7.45 -3.25 -10.71
N GLU A 433 6.26 -3.84 -10.70
CA GLU A 433 5.91 -4.97 -11.56
C GLU A 433 5.73 -4.51 -13.02
N LYS A 434 4.97 -3.43 -13.22
CA LYS A 434 4.64 -2.93 -14.55
C LYS A 434 4.21 -1.47 -14.54
N ALA A 435 4.63 -0.74 -15.58
CA ALA A 435 4.09 0.56 -15.97
C ALA A 435 3.34 0.41 -17.30
N PHE A 436 2.16 1.03 -17.44
CA PHE A 436 1.35 0.88 -18.66
C PHE A 436 0.48 2.11 -18.94
N SER A 437 0.08 2.27 -20.21
CA SER A 437 -0.92 3.24 -20.63
C SER A 437 -2.34 2.69 -20.42
N THR A 438 -3.27 3.57 -20.04
CA THR A 438 -4.69 3.23 -19.84
C THR A 438 -5.62 3.96 -20.81
N GLY A 439 -5.04 4.59 -21.84
CA GLY A 439 -5.76 5.34 -22.88
C GLY A 439 -5.88 6.82 -22.56
N ARG A 440 -6.79 7.50 -23.26
CA ARG A 440 -7.05 8.95 -23.12
C ARG A 440 -8.27 9.18 -22.23
N LYS A 441 -8.13 10.02 -21.20
CA LYS A 441 -9.19 10.29 -20.21
C LYS A 441 -9.24 11.77 -19.80
N PRO A 442 -10.38 12.29 -19.33
CA PRO A 442 -10.46 13.57 -18.65
C PRO A 442 -9.61 13.59 -17.38
N VAL A 443 -8.83 14.66 -17.20
CA VAL A 443 -7.94 14.85 -16.06
C VAL A 443 -8.16 16.18 -15.38
N PHE A 444 -7.74 16.23 -14.13
CA PHE A 444 -7.78 17.39 -13.26
C PHE A 444 -6.38 17.62 -12.69
N ARG A 445 -6.03 18.88 -12.51
CA ARG A 445 -4.81 19.32 -11.85
C ARG A 445 -5.11 19.59 -10.39
N LEU A 446 -4.52 18.81 -9.49
CA LEU A 446 -4.50 19.09 -8.06
C LEU A 446 -3.23 19.88 -7.72
N THR A 447 -3.36 20.95 -6.95
CA THR A 447 -2.25 21.74 -6.43
C THR A 447 -2.35 21.87 -4.91
N THR A 448 -1.27 21.63 -4.18
CA THR A 448 -1.20 21.71 -2.71
C THR A 448 -0.70 23.08 -2.23
N GLN A 449 -0.80 23.38 -0.94
CA GLN A 449 -0.34 24.65 -0.36
C GLN A 449 1.19 24.84 -0.41
N LEU A 450 1.95 23.75 -0.35
CA LEU A 450 3.39 23.76 -0.64
C LEU A 450 3.70 23.98 -2.13
N GLY A 451 2.69 24.00 -3.01
CA GLY A 451 2.87 24.17 -4.45
C GLY A 451 3.26 22.89 -5.18
N ARG A 452 3.07 21.71 -4.57
CA ARG A 452 3.16 20.42 -5.28
C ARG A 452 1.95 20.30 -6.20
N SER A 453 2.14 19.72 -7.38
CA SER A 453 1.04 19.56 -8.33
C SER A 453 1.16 18.26 -9.09
N VAL A 454 0.02 17.59 -9.27
CA VAL A 454 -0.12 16.38 -10.07
C VAL A 454 -1.38 16.47 -10.91
N ARG A 455 -1.37 15.81 -12.06
CA ARG A 455 -2.52 15.72 -12.95
C ARG A 455 -3.01 14.28 -13.01
N ALA A 456 -4.27 14.09 -12.68
CA ALA A 456 -4.85 12.77 -12.52
C ALA A 456 -6.31 12.75 -12.95
N THR A 457 -6.85 11.57 -13.25
CA THR A 457 -8.28 11.41 -13.51
C THR A 457 -9.10 11.63 -12.23
N GLY A 458 -10.38 11.99 -12.36
CA GLY A 458 -11.24 12.30 -11.20
C GLY A 458 -11.33 11.17 -10.17
N ASN A 459 -11.28 9.92 -10.61
CA ASN A 459 -11.29 8.74 -9.74
C ASN A 459 -9.91 8.34 -9.18
N HIS A 460 -8.84 9.10 -9.44
CA HIS A 460 -7.51 8.79 -8.91
C HIS A 460 -7.48 9.13 -7.42
N LYS A 461 -6.86 8.26 -6.61
CA LYS A 461 -6.96 8.37 -5.15
C LYS A 461 -5.72 9.00 -4.54
N PHE A 462 -5.96 9.82 -3.52
CA PHE A 462 -4.95 10.47 -2.70
C PHE A 462 -5.13 10.03 -1.26
N LEU A 463 -4.04 9.75 -0.57
CA LEU A 463 -4.12 9.34 0.83
C LEU A 463 -4.45 10.55 1.70
N THR A 464 -5.52 10.44 2.48
CA THR A 464 -5.89 11.36 3.56
C THR A 464 -5.70 10.66 4.91
N ILE A 465 -5.81 11.39 6.02
CA ILE A 465 -5.73 10.79 7.36
C ILE A 465 -6.85 9.78 7.63
N ASN A 466 -7.98 9.91 6.94
CA ASN A 466 -9.13 9.01 7.02
C ASN A 466 -9.11 7.96 5.89
N GLY A 467 -7.95 7.74 5.26
CA GLY A 467 -7.77 6.79 4.16
C GLY A 467 -7.81 7.44 2.77
N TRP A 468 -7.90 6.59 1.74
CA TRP A 468 -7.73 6.99 0.34
C TRP A 468 -8.98 7.64 -0.27
N ARG A 469 -8.95 8.91 -0.64
CA ARG A 469 -10.09 9.60 -1.27
C ARG A 469 -9.88 9.88 -2.75
N ARG A 470 -10.94 9.83 -3.55
CA ARG A 470 -10.87 10.16 -4.97
C ARG A 470 -10.67 11.66 -5.16
N LEU A 471 -9.97 12.03 -6.24
CA LEU A 471 -9.74 13.43 -6.57
C LEU A 471 -11.04 14.22 -6.71
N ASP A 472 -12.08 13.62 -7.29
CA ASP A 472 -13.39 14.25 -7.47
C ASP A 472 -14.23 14.37 -6.18
N GLU A 473 -13.82 13.72 -5.10
CA GLU A 473 -14.41 13.86 -3.76
C GLU A 473 -13.67 14.88 -2.89
N LEU A 474 -12.41 15.18 -3.24
CA LEU A 474 -11.58 16.14 -2.51
C LEU A 474 -12.04 17.57 -2.76
N ARG A 475 -11.86 18.41 -1.75
CA ARG A 475 -12.15 19.85 -1.79
C ARG A 475 -10.92 20.64 -1.40
N SER A 476 -10.89 21.91 -1.81
CA SER A 476 -9.91 22.86 -1.31
C SER A 476 -9.97 22.92 0.23
N GLY A 477 -8.81 22.80 0.87
CA GLY A 477 -8.67 22.74 2.32
C GLY A 477 -8.51 21.32 2.89
N ASP A 478 -8.93 20.27 2.18
CA ASP A 478 -8.67 18.89 2.56
C ASP A 478 -7.15 18.62 2.63
N ARG A 479 -6.72 17.65 3.44
CA ARG A 479 -5.31 17.31 3.58
C ARG A 479 -4.97 16.00 2.90
N VAL A 480 -3.90 16.01 2.12
CA VAL A 480 -3.37 14.85 1.42
C VAL A 480 -1.94 14.56 1.87
N ALA A 481 -1.54 13.28 1.78
CA ALA A 481 -0.23 12.80 2.19
C ALA A 481 0.84 13.15 1.15
N LEU A 482 1.90 13.82 1.60
CA LEU A 482 3.11 14.08 0.85
C LEU A 482 4.29 13.39 1.57
N PRO A 483 5.37 13.03 0.86
CA PRO A 483 6.60 12.59 1.51
C PRO A 483 7.24 13.75 2.29
N ARG A 484 7.63 13.51 3.54
CA ARG A 484 8.35 14.46 4.39
C ARG A 484 9.87 14.43 4.16
N ARG A 485 10.37 13.28 3.68
CA ARG A 485 11.76 13.04 3.27
C ARG A 485 11.80 12.16 2.03
N LEU A 486 12.88 12.24 1.28
CA LEU A 486 13.19 11.30 0.20
C LEU A 486 14.50 10.58 0.48
N ILE A 487 14.49 9.27 0.23
CA ILE A 487 15.67 8.41 0.28
C ILE A 487 16.33 8.43 -1.10
N GLY A 488 17.65 8.41 -1.19
CA GLY A 488 18.27 8.01 -2.44
C GLY A 488 19.76 7.69 -2.34
N PRO A 489 20.54 7.82 -3.43
CA PRO A 489 21.88 7.25 -3.50
C PRO A 489 22.85 7.91 -2.52
N THR A 490 23.83 7.11 -2.11
CA THR A 490 24.92 7.49 -1.22
C THR A 490 26.26 7.68 -1.95
N ALA A 491 26.33 7.32 -3.24
CA ALA A 491 27.55 7.45 -4.04
C ALA A 491 27.70 8.86 -4.62
N GLN A 492 28.87 9.47 -4.41
CA GLN A 492 29.26 10.72 -5.04
C GLN A 492 29.74 10.47 -6.48
N THR A 493 29.19 11.19 -7.45
CA THR A 493 29.56 11.06 -8.87
C THR A 493 30.05 12.35 -9.52
N MET A 494 29.97 13.47 -8.79
CA MET A 494 30.57 14.76 -9.17
C MET A 494 31.45 15.23 -8.02
N SER A 495 32.58 15.85 -8.35
CA SER A 495 33.44 16.47 -7.34
C SER A 495 32.75 17.67 -6.68
N ASP A 496 33.23 18.01 -5.50
CA ASP A 496 32.72 19.15 -4.74
C ASP A 496 32.89 20.48 -5.49
N ASP A 497 34.01 20.64 -6.20
CA ASP A 497 34.29 21.83 -7.01
C ASP A 497 33.41 21.90 -8.27
N GLU A 498 33.10 20.77 -8.91
CA GLU A 498 32.16 20.73 -10.04
C GLU A 498 30.75 21.17 -9.62
N LEU A 499 30.26 20.66 -8.48
CA LEU A 499 28.94 21.01 -7.94
C LEU A 499 28.88 22.49 -7.55
N ALA A 500 29.93 23.00 -6.93
CA ALA A 500 30.07 24.40 -6.56
C ALA A 500 30.06 25.32 -7.79
N LEU A 501 30.89 25.00 -8.80
CA LEU A 501 30.95 25.76 -10.04
C LEU A 501 29.61 25.75 -10.78
N LEU A 502 28.97 24.57 -10.88
CA LEU A 502 27.69 24.41 -11.54
C LEU A 502 26.59 25.26 -10.88
N GLY A 503 26.54 25.30 -9.55
CA GLY A 503 25.58 26.13 -8.81
C GLY A 503 25.67 27.62 -9.19
N HIS A 504 26.89 28.15 -9.27
CA HIS A 504 27.11 29.54 -9.71
C HIS A 504 26.75 29.77 -11.19
N LEU A 505 27.11 28.83 -12.08
CA LEU A 505 26.84 28.97 -13.50
C LEU A 505 25.35 28.84 -13.85
N ILE A 506 24.60 28.01 -13.11
CA ILE A 506 23.14 27.95 -13.25
C ILE A 506 22.48 29.23 -12.73
N GLY A 507 22.96 29.84 -11.64
CA GLY A 507 22.45 31.12 -11.16
C GLY A 507 22.80 32.29 -12.09
N ASP A 508 23.95 32.92 -11.88
CA ASP A 508 24.37 34.16 -12.57
C ASP A 508 25.31 33.91 -13.76
N GLY A 509 25.49 32.66 -14.19
CA GLY A 509 26.27 32.34 -15.39
C GLY A 509 25.57 32.75 -16.68
N CYS A 510 26.33 33.34 -17.60
CA CYS A 510 25.95 33.54 -19.00
C CYS A 510 26.65 32.48 -19.86
N THR A 511 25.87 31.49 -20.31
CA THR A 511 26.35 30.31 -21.05
C THR A 511 25.68 30.20 -22.42
N LEU A 512 25.21 31.32 -22.98
CA LEU A 512 24.54 31.35 -24.28
C LEU A 512 25.53 31.12 -25.43
N PRO A 513 25.13 30.47 -26.55
CA PRO A 513 26.07 30.01 -27.58
C PRO A 513 26.87 31.10 -28.30
N ARG A 514 26.37 32.34 -28.31
CA ARG A 514 27.00 33.50 -28.96
C ARG A 514 27.61 34.50 -27.98
N HIS A 515 27.70 34.13 -26.71
CA HIS A 515 28.26 34.96 -25.65
C HIS A 515 29.54 34.33 -25.11
N VAL A 516 30.45 35.17 -24.62
CA VAL A 516 31.60 34.70 -23.86
C VAL A 516 31.08 34.04 -22.58
N GLN A 517 31.61 32.86 -22.24
CA GLN A 517 31.26 32.19 -20.99
C GLN A 517 31.72 33.07 -19.84
N GLN A 518 30.77 33.57 -19.07
CA GLN A 518 31.05 34.55 -18.02
C GLN A 518 30.09 34.42 -16.85
N TYR A 519 30.52 34.89 -15.68
CA TYR A 519 29.73 34.94 -14.45
C TYR A 519 29.74 36.38 -13.92
N THR A 520 28.59 36.87 -13.47
CA THR A 520 28.43 38.26 -13.00
C THR A 520 27.98 38.27 -11.55
N THR A 521 28.61 39.08 -10.71
CA THR A 521 28.22 39.24 -9.30
C THR A 521 28.61 40.63 -8.78
N ASN A 522 27.98 41.11 -7.70
CA ASN A 522 28.43 42.33 -7.00
C ASN A 522 29.40 42.03 -5.85
N ASP A 523 29.68 40.76 -5.55
CA ASP A 523 30.57 40.35 -4.47
C ASP A 523 31.92 39.84 -5.03
N LEU A 524 33.02 40.50 -4.65
CA LEU A 524 34.37 40.13 -5.09
C LEU A 524 34.74 38.71 -4.62
N VAL A 525 34.32 38.30 -3.43
CA VAL A 525 34.63 36.97 -2.89
C VAL A 525 33.99 35.88 -3.74
N LEU A 526 32.76 36.12 -4.22
CA LEU A 526 32.09 35.19 -5.14
C LEU A 526 32.77 35.16 -6.50
N ALA A 527 33.22 36.31 -7.02
CA ALA A 527 33.96 36.39 -8.27
C ALA A 527 35.29 35.59 -8.22
N GLU A 528 36.06 35.77 -7.14
CA GLU A 528 37.28 35.01 -6.87
C GLU A 528 37.01 33.52 -6.66
N THR A 529 35.92 33.18 -5.96
CA THR A 529 35.48 31.80 -5.75
C THR A 529 35.19 31.11 -7.08
N VAL A 530 34.41 31.74 -7.97
CA VAL A 530 34.08 31.18 -9.29
C VAL A 530 35.33 31.04 -10.17
N ALA A 531 36.23 32.03 -10.17
CA ALA A 531 37.50 31.94 -10.88
C ALA A 531 38.38 30.78 -10.36
N GLY A 532 38.50 30.63 -9.04
CA GLY A 532 39.24 29.54 -8.40
C GLY A 532 38.64 28.17 -8.71
N LEU A 533 37.31 28.04 -8.61
CA LEU A 533 36.57 26.83 -8.94
C LEU A 533 36.79 26.43 -10.41
N ALA A 534 36.63 27.37 -11.35
CA ALA A 534 36.86 27.09 -12.77
C ALA A 534 38.28 26.60 -13.05
N THR A 535 39.28 27.13 -12.35
CA THR A 535 40.69 26.69 -12.47
C THR A 535 40.89 25.27 -11.92
N ARG A 536 40.24 24.92 -10.80
CA ARG A 536 40.37 23.58 -10.20
C ARG A 536 39.61 22.49 -10.97
N VAL A 537 38.43 22.82 -11.51
CA VAL A 537 37.64 21.90 -12.33
C VAL A 537 38.28 21.70 -13.71
N PHE A 538 38.89 22.74 -14.27
CA PHE A 538 39.46 22.73 -15.63
C PHE A 538 40.95 23.15 -15.64
N PRO A 539 41.84 22.41 -14.95
CA PRO A 539 43.23 22.79 -14.78
C PRO A 539 43.96 22.94 -16.12
N GLY A 540 44.61 24.09 -16.33
CA GLY A 540 45.39 24.39 -17.53
C GLY A 540 44.58 24.62 -18.82
N THR A 541 43.26 24.47 -18.80
CA THR A 541 42.39 24.61 -20.00
C THR A 541 41.50 25.85 -19.97
N ILE A 542 41.33 26.47 -18.80
CA ILE A 542 40.63 27.74 -18.61
C ILE A 542 41.57 28.74 -17.92
N ASN A 543 41.51 30.01 -18.34
CA ASN A 543 42.19 31.15 -17.72
C ASN A 543 41.15 32.20 -17.31
N PRO A 544 40.59 32.11 -16.09
CA PRO A 544 39.60 33.05 -15.61
C PRO A 544 40.18 34.46 -15.44
N ARG A 545 39.43 35.48 -15.89
CA ARG A 545 39.82 36.90 -15.70
C ARG A 545 38.68 37.66 -15.02
N ILE A 546 38.97 38.29 -13.88
CA ILE A 546 38.03 39.14 -13.17
C ILE A 546 38.21 40.58 -13.66
N SER A 547 37.11 41.22 -14.06
CA SER A 547 37.05 42.63 -14.46
C SER A 547 36.01 43.35 -13.63
N ARG A 548 36.36 44.49 -13.04
CA ARG A 548 35.38 45.34 -12.34
C ARG A 548 34.68 46.25 -13.34
N GLU A 549 33.36 46.17 -13.39
CA GLU A 549 32.50 46.98 -14.25
C GLU A 549 31.49 47.75 -13.38
N ARG A 550 31.82 49.00 -13.06
CA ARG A 550 31.08 49.85 -12.09
C ARG A 550 31.00 49.18 -10.71
N ASP A 551 29.81 48.76 -10.30
CA ASP A 551 29.50 48.14 -9.00
C ASP A 551 29.46 46.60 -9.05
N TRP A 552 29.79 46.01 -10.21
CA TRP A 552 29.75 44.56 -10.42
C TRP A 552 31.11 44.04 -10.88
N TYR A 553 31.35 42.75 -10.67
CA TYR A 553 32.51 42.01 -11.13
C TYR A 553 32.07 41.02 -12.20
N GLN A 554 32.72 41.10 -13.36
CA GLN A 554 32.56 40.17 -14.47
C GLN A 554 33.72 39.18 -14.47
N VAL A 555 33.42 37.90 -14.29
CA VAL A 555 34.39 36.81 -14.40
C VAL A 555 34.29 36.21 -15.79
N TYR A 556 35.30 36.44 -16.63
CA TYR A 556 35.41 35.86 -17.97
C TYR A 556 36.09 34.49 -17.88
N LEU A 557 35.41 33.43 -18.29
CA LEU A 557 35.88 32.04 -18.20
C LEU A 557 36.45 31.58 -19.54
N SER A 558 37.56 32.22 -19.94
CA SER A 558 38.15 32.05 -21.26
C SER A 558 38.96 30.75 -21.35
N ALA A 559 38.90 30.06 -22.50
CA ALA A 559 39.78 28.93 -22.76
C ALA A 559 41.24 29.38 -22.96
N THR A 560 42.21 28.57 -22.53
CA THR A 560 43.65 28.83 -22.75
C THR A 560 44.06 28.59 -24.20
N GLY A 561 43.39 27.67 -24.89
CA GLY A 561 43.62 27.35 -26.30
C GLY A 561 42.77 28.19 -27.27
N ARG A 562 43.20 28.25 -28.54
CA ARG A 562 42.41 28.88 -29.61
C ARG A 562 41.16 28.04 -29.93
N LEU A 563 39.99 28.65 -29.77
CA LEU A 563 38.72 28.07 -30.19
C LEU A 563 38.61 28.16 -31.73
N THR A 564 38.79 27.04 -32.42
CA THR A 564 38.66 26.91 -33.88
C THR A 564 37.39 26.15 -34.24
N HIS A 565 37.12 25.94 -35.54
CA HIS A 565 35.94 25.19 -35.98
C HIS A 565 35.95 23.77 -35.34
N ARG A 566 34.88 23.42 -34.61
CA ARG A 566 34.69 22.19 -33.80
C ARG A 566 35.41 22.13 -32.44
N VAL A 567 36.18 23.14 -32.04
CA VAL A 567 36.79 23.20 -30.70
C VAL A 567 35.99 24.14 -29.81
N ARG A 568 35.26 23.57 -28.83
CA ARG A 568 34.44 24.33 -27.88
C ARG A 568 35.23 24.69 -26.63
N ASN A 569 34.80 25.76 -25.95
CA ASN A 569 35.26 26.08 -24.59
C ASN A 569 35.02 24.85 -23.67
N PRO A 570 36.01 24.42 -22.84
CA PRO A 570 35.85 23.28 -21.94
C PRO A 570 34.61 23.35 -21.05
N ILE A 571 34.29 24.53 -20.51
CA ILE A 571 33.09 24.74 -19.68
C ILE A 571 31.82 24.61 -20.54
N ALA A 572 31.83 25.15 -21.77
CA ALA A 572 30.69 25.01 -22.66
C ALA A 572 30.41 23.53 -22.98
N LYS A 573 31.47 22.77 -23.32
CA LYS A 573 31.38 21.33 -23.58
C LYS A 573 30.82 20.57 -22.37
N TRP A 574 31.33 20.85 -21.17
CA TRP A 574 30.85 20.23 -19.94
C TRP A 574 29.37 20.55 -19.66
N LEU A 575 28.94 21.78 -19.89
CA LEU A 575 27.53 22.17 -19.74
C LEU A 575 26.63 21.55 -20.83
N ASP A 576 27.14 21.30 -22.05
CA ASP A 576 26.39 20.55 -23.08
C ASP A 576 26.15 19.11 -22.63
N GLU A 577 27.17 18.44 -22.07
CA GLU A 577 27.07 17.08 -21.53
C GLU A 577 26.05 16.99 -20.38
N LEU A 578 25.87 18.08 -19.63
CA LEU A 578 24.87 18.20 -18.56
C LEU A 578 23.49 18.69 -19.07
N GLY A 579 23.36 19.05 -20.35
CA GLY A 579 22.13 19.56 -20.96
C GLY A 579 21.74 20.98 -20.52
N VAL A 580 22.64 21.75 -19.91
CA VAL A 580 22.37 23.09 -19.36
C VAL A 580 23.11 24.23 -20.08
N PHE A 581 23.82 23.93 -21.15
CA PHE A 581 24.40 24.94 -22.03
C PHE A 581 23.33 25.65 -22.86
N GLY A 582 23.49 26.95 -23.09
CA GLY A 582 22.64 27.70 -24.02
C GLY A 582 21.23 28.02 -23.53
N LEU A 583 20.89 27.65 -22.30
CA LEU A 583 19.57 27.89 -21.72
C LEU A 583 19.40 29.34 -21.27
N ARG A 584 18.23 29.93 -21.55
CA ARG A 584 17.83 31.22 -20.97
C ARG A 584 17.33 31.04 -19.54
N SER A 585 17.23 32.13 -18.78
CA SER A 585 16.86 32.11 -17.35
C SER A 585 15.57 31.34 -17.01
N TYR A 586 14.61 31.27 -17.93
CA TYR A 586 13.33 30.58 -17.75
C TYR A 586 13.33 29.12 -18.25
N GLU A 587 14.42 28.70 -18.89
CA GLU A 587 14.61 27.35 -19.44
C GLU A 587 15.55 26.50 -18.57
N LYS A 588 16.30 27.15 -17.66
CA LYS A 588 17.24 26.51 -16.73
C LYS A 588 16.55 25.43 -15.89
N PHE A 589 17.30 24.39 -15.54
CA PHE A 589 16.87 23.28 -14.69
C PHE A 589 18.09 22.67 -14.00
N VAL A 590 17.87 21.77 -13.03
CA VAL A 590 18.96 21.06 -12.37
C VAL A 590 19.31 19.79 -13.15
N PRO A 591 20.57 19.58 -13.57
CA PRO A 591 20.98 18.35 -14.26
C PRO A 591 20.75 17.09 -13.43
N GLU A 592 20.41 15.99 -14.11
CA GLU A 592 20.17 14.70 -13.47
C GLU A 592 21.37 14.21 -12.61
N LYS A 593 22.61 14.50 -13.04
CA LYS A 593 23.81 14.17 -12.26
C LYS A 593 23.81 14.78 -10.86
N VAL A 594 23.17 15.93 -10.65
CA VAL A 594 23.05 16.55 -9.31
C VAL A 594 22.06 15.79 -8.44
N PHE A 595 20.92 15.35 -9.00
CA PHE A 595 19.93 14.53 -8.30
C PHE A 595 20.50 13.18 -7.82
N ARG A 596 21.46 12.64 -8.56
CA ARG A 596 22.19 11.40 -8.23
C ARG A 596 23.20 11.55 -7.08
N GLN A 597 23.44 12.77 -6.57
CA GLN A 597 24.42 12.98 -5.51
C GLN A 597 23.90 12.62 -4.11
N PRO A 598 24.80 12.36 -3.14
CA PRO A 598 24.46 12.21 -1.74
C PRO A 598 24.02 13.54 -1.11
N ARG A 599 23.40 13.49 0.08
CA ARG A 599 22.87 14.67 0.78
C ARG A 599 23.91 15.81 0.97
N PRO A 600 25.15 15.56 1.43
CA PRO A 600 26.13 16.65 1.60
C PRO A 600 26.47 17.37 0.30
N GLN A 601 26.56 16.65 -0.80
CA GLN A 601 26.86 17.19 -2.14
C GLN A 601 25.67 17.96 -2.72
N ILE A 602 24.44 17.48 -2.51
CA ILE A 602 23.22 18.25 -2.82
C ILE A 602 23.22 19.57 -2.04
N ALA A 603 23.51 19.53 -0.74
CA ALA A 603 23.56 20.72 0.10
C ALA A 603 24.64 21.71 -0.36
N ARG A 604 25.80 21.20 -0.81
CA ARG A 604 26.87 22.02 -1.40
C ARG A 604 26.43 22.69 -2.70
N PHE A 605 25.85 21.93 -3.64
CA PHE A 605 25.31 22.51 -4.88
C PHE A 605 24.29 23.62 -4.56
N LEU A 606 23.35 23.34 -3.65
CA LEU A 606 22.34 24.31 -3.24
C LEU A 606 22.96 25.54 -2.58
N ARG A 607 24.00 25.41 -1.75
CA ARG A 607 24.72 26.55 -1.13
C ARG A 607 25.27 27.52 -2.17
N HIS A 608 25.93 26.99 -3.20
CA HIS A 608 26.49 27.80 -4.27
C HIS A 608 25.39 28.39 -5.16
N LEU A 609 24.32 27.63 -5.46
CA LEU A 609 23.15 28.16 -6.17
C LEU A 609 22.45 29.28 -5.38
N TRP A 610 22.22 29.10 -4.09
CA TRP A 610 21.59 30.11 -3.21
C TRP A 610 22.44 31.38 -3.03
N SER A 611 23.74 31.29 -3.33
CA SER A 611 24.65 32.44 -3.25
C SER A 611 24.41 33.43 -4.39
N THR A 612 23.72 33.00 -5.45
CA THR A 612 23.25 33.82 -6.58
C THR A 612 21.89 34.46 -6.25
N ASP A 613 20.80 34.04 -6.91
CA ASP A 613 19.41 34.54 -6.77
C ASP A 613 18.71 34.19 -5.43
N GLY A 614 19.46 33.74 -4.42
CA GLY A 614 18.93 33.40 -3.10
C GLY A 614 18.98 34.57 -2.12
N CYS A 615 17.89 34.75 -1.37
CA CYS A 615 17.77 35.70 -0.27
C CYS A 615 17.95 34.97 1.07
N ILE A 616 18.76 35.54 1.97
CA ILE A 616 18.94 35.11 3.36
C ILE A 616 19.05 36.39 4.21
N ILE A 617 17.93 36.84 4.77
CA ILE A 617 17.88 38.09 5.54
C ILE A 617 17.00 37.90 6.77
N LEU A 618 17.45 38.37 7.93
CA LEU A 618 16.58 38.60 9.07
C LEU A 618 15.91 39.97 8.90
N SER A 619 14.60 39.98 8.65
CA SER A 619 13.86 41.23 8.50
C SER A 619 13.85 41.97 9.85
N VAL A 620 14.30 43.23 9.84
CA VAL A 620 14.34 44.12 11.01
C VAL A 620 13.28 45.20 10.80
N GLY A 621 12.13 45.08 11.47
CA GLY A 621 10.95 45.93 11.28
C GLY A 621 9.82 45.55 12.24
N GLY A 622 8.58 46.00 11.97
CA GLY A 622 7.41 45.85 12.86
C GLY A 622 7.14 44.43 13.36
N ASP A 623 7.45 43.41 12.55
CA ASP A 623 7.60 42.03 12.98
C ASP A 623 8.95 41.47 12.48
N HIS A 624 9.79 40.99 13.40
CA HIS A 624 11.06 40.34 13.05
C HIS A 624 10.79 38.91 12.56
N TYR A 625 11.28 38.54 11.37
CA TYR A 625 11.20 37.16 10.85
C TYR A 625 12.36 36.85 9.91
N ALA A 626 12.73 35.57 9.84
CA ALA A 626 13.75 35.09 8.91
C ALA A 626 13.14 34.95 7.51
N ASN A 627 13.66 35.72 6.56
CA ASN A 627 13.24 35.71 5.16
C ASN A 627 14.30 34.96 4.32
N ILE A 628 14.02 33.68 4.07
CA ILE A 628 14.88 32.80 3.27
C ILE A 628 14.09 32.27 2.08
N TYR A 629 14.47 32.67 0.87
CA TYR A 629 13.88 32.15 -0.36
C TYR A 629 14.87 32.14 -1.52
N TYR A 630 14.58 31.32 -2.53
CA TYR A 630 15.25 31.34 -3.83
C TYR A 630 14.26 31.73 -4.92
N ALA A 631 14.59 32.72 -5.75
CA ALA A 631 13.71 33.17 -6.83
C ALA A 631 14.24 32.73 -8.20
N SER A 632 13.35 32.25 -9.07
CA SER A 632 13.70 31.92 -10.44
C SER A 632 12.57 32.19 -11.42
N SER A 633 12.92 32.64 -12.63
CA SER A 633 11.96 32.71 -13.74
C SER A 633 11.65 31.34 -14.38
N SER A 634 12.38 30.29 -14.00
CA SER A 634 12.15 28.92 -14.46
C SER A 634 11.32 28.13 -13.44
N ALA A 635 10.09 27.78 -13.83
CA ALA A 635 9.23 26.91 -13.03
C ALA A 635 9.86 25.53 -12.78
N ARG A 636 10.64 25.02 -13.74
CA ARG A 636 11.33 23.74 -13.64
C ARG A 636 12.48 23.82 -12.64
N LEU A 637 13.34 24.83 -12.73
CA LEU A 637 14.44 25.02 -11.77
C LEU A 637 13.90 25.19 -10.34
N ALA A 638 12.83 25.99 -10.17
CA ALA A 638 12.19 26.16 -8.87
C ALA A 638 11.70 24.82 -8.30
N ARG A 639 11.00 24.01 -9.11
CA ARG A 639 10.54 22.67 -8.69
C ARG A 639 11.71 21.72 -8.37
N ASP A 640 12.77 21.75 -9.18
CA ASP A 640 13.95 20.94 -8.97
C ASP A 640 14.64 21.29 -7.64
N VAL A 641 14.82 22.59 -7.35
CA VAL A 641 15.33 23.08 -6.07
C VAL A 641 14.43 22.65 -4.90
N GLN A 642 13.11 22.75 -5.06
CA GLN A 642 12.14 22.28 -4.05
C GLN A 642 12.27 20.77 -3.78
N SER A 643 12.57 19.97 -4.81
CA SER A 643 12.77 18.53 -4.69
C SER A 643 14.13 18.17 -4.07
N LEU A 644 15.20 18.91 -4.39
CA LEU A 644 16.50 18.76 -3.74
C LEU A 644 16.46 19.15 -2.26
N LEU A 645 15.71 20.19 -1.89
CA LEU A 645 15.49 20.54 -0.48
C LEU A 645 14.75 19.43 0.27
N LEU A 646 13.79 18.75 -0.37
CA LEU A 646 13.10 17.62 0.24
C LEU A 646 14.03 16.42 0.49
N ARG A 647 15.07 16.23 -0.34
CA ARG A 647 16.16 15.26 -0.09
C ARG A 647 17.01 15.60 1.15
N LEU A 648 16.99 16.86 1.58
CA LEU A 648 17.60 17.35 2.82
C LEU A 648 16.58 17.50 3.96
N GLU A 649 15.37 16.93 3.79
CA GLU A 649 14.29 16.97 4.78
C GLU A 649 13.78 18.39 5.06
N ILE A 650 13.87 19.26 4.05
CA ILE A 650 13.37 20.64 4.08
C ILE A 650 12.13 20.74 3.20
N ASN A 651 10.97 20.96 3.82
CA ASN A 651 9.69 21.08 3.11
C ASN A 651 9.45 22.52 2.66
N ALA A 652 10.11 22.94 1.58
CA ALA A 652 9.98 24.29 1.05
C ALA A 652 8.63 24.52 0.34
N ARG A 653 8.11 25.75 0.42
CA ARG A 653 6.89 26.16 -0.31
C ARG A 653 7.28 26.79 -1.65
N MET A 654 6.60 26.42 -2.72
CA MET A 654 6.72 27.10 -4.01
C MET A 654 5.53 28.04 -4.24
N THR A 655 5.80 29.31 -4.51
CA THR A 655 4.79 30.35 -4.83
C THR A 655 5.09 30.97 -6.20
N ARG A 656 4.04 31.35 -6.94
CA ARG A 656 4.16 32.06 -8.23
C ARG A 656 3.85 33.54 -8.01
N HIS A 657 4.79 34.40 -8.36
CA HIS A 657 4.68 35.86 -8.27
C HIS A 657 4.62 36.45 -9.67
N SER A 658 3.45 37.01 -10.04
CA SER A 658 3.32 37.63 -11.36
C SER A 658 4.08 38.94 -11.43
N GLN A 659 4.83 39.13 -12.52
CA GLN A 659 5.51 40.39 -12.82
C GLN A 659 4.69 41.28 -13.75
N GLY A 660 3.46 40.88 -14.10
CA GLY A 660 2.57 41.62 -15.00
C GLY A 660 3.27 41.97 -16.32
N ARG A 661 3.33 43.26 -16.67
CA ARG A 661 4.02 43.76 -17.88
C ARG A 661 5.53 43.96 -17.69
N LYS A 662 6.06 43.85 -16.47
CA LYS A 662 7.48 44.15 -16.16
C LYS A 662 8.43 43.00 -16.51
N GLY A 663 7.92 41.79 -16.73
CA GLY A 663 8.75 40.64 -17.06
C GLY A 663 7.98 39.32 -16.95
N ARG A 664 8.73 38.21 -16.99
CA ARG A 664 8.18 36.87 -16.75
C ARG A 664 7.89 36.70 -15.25
N ASP A 665 6.87 35.91 -14.96
CA ASP A 665 6.55 35.51 -13.60
C ASP A 665 7.76 34.85 -12.92
N GLN A 666 7.88 35.08 -11.61
CA GLN A 666 8.92 34.51 -10.77
C GLN A 666 8.32 33.41 -9.90
N TYR A 667 9.08 32.35 -9.70
CA TYR A 667 8.74 31.24 -8.82
C TYR A 667 9.67 31.30 -7.62
N HIS A 668 9.09 31.49 -6.44
CA HIS A 668 9.84 31.60 -5.20
C HIS A 668 9.77 30.28 -4.45
N ILE A 669 10.93 29.79 -4.00
CA ILE A 669 11.06 28.66 -3.09
C ILE A 669 11.33 29.22 -1.70
N GLU A 670 10.29 29.27 -0.88
CA GLU A 670 10.26 29.91 0.43
C GLU A 670 10.45 28.87 1.54
N LEU A 671 11.35 29.17 2.48
CA LEU A 671 11.53 28.38 3.69
C LEU A 671 10.78 29.04 4.83
N THR A 672 9.91 28.28 5.48
CA THR A 672 9.09 28.78 6.59
C THR A 672 9.11 27.79 7.76
N GLY A 673 8.99 28.29 8.99
CA GLY A 673 9.02 27.42 10.17
C GLY A 673 10.44 27.05 10.62
N LYS A 674 10.58 26.91 11.94
CA LYS A 674 11.87 26.83 12.64
C LYS A 674 12.74 25.65 12.19
N ALA A 675 12.21 24.43 12.18
CA ALA A 675 12.98 23.23 11.86
C ALA A 675 13.56 23.23 10.42
N ASP A 676 12.78 23.67 9.43
CA ASP A 676 13.25 23.76 8.04
C ASP A 676 14.34 24.84 7.88
N ILE A 677 14.20 25.97 8.58
CA ILE A 677 15.19 27.06 8.59
C ILE A 677 16.49 26.60 9.28
N GLU A 678 16.40 25.93 10.42
CA GLU A 678 17.56 25.39 11.14
C GLU A 678 18.31 24.36 10.28
N ARG A 679 17.60 23.42 9.64
CA ARG A 679 18.21 22.48 8.69
C ARG A 679 18.86 23.21 7.53
N PHE A 680 18.22 24.23 6.97
CA PHE A 680 18.80 25.00 5.88
C PHE A 680 20.09 25.73 6.32
N VAL A 681 20.10 26.39 7.47
CA VAL A 681 21.28 27.08 7.99
C VAL A 681 22.42 26.09 8.28
N ALA A 682 22.09 24.93 8.84
CA ALA A 682 23.08 23.89 9.18
C ALA A 682 23.70 23.22 7.94
N TRP A 683 22.88 22.86 6.94
CA TRP A 683 23.34 22.07 5.79
C TRP A 683 23.68 22.93 4.58
N VAL A 684 22.81 23.87 4.22
CA VAL A 684 22.88 24.64 2.96
C VAL A 684 23.55 25.99 3.17
N GLY A 685 22.91 26.92 3.89
CA GLY A 685 23.41 28.28 4.09
C GLY A 685 23.64 29.05 2.77
N GLY A 686 24.56 30.02 2.80
CA GLY A 686 24.95 30.82 1.65
C GLY A 686 26.35 31.40 1.82
N LEU A 687 26.95 31.78 0.70
CA LEU A 687 28.29 32.36 0.63
C LEU A 687 28.23 33.89 0.54
N GLY A 688 29.31 34.53 0.93
CA GLY A 688 29.44 35.99 0.97
C GLY A 688 29.26 36.56 2.38
N ALA A 689 30.05 37.59 2.70
CA ALA A 689 30.16 38.12 4.05
C ALA A 689 28.80 38.57 4.64
N SER A 690 27.96 39.20 3.81
CA SER A 690 26.62 39.64 4.21
C SER A 690 25.71 38.46 4.58
N LYS A 691 25.67 37.41 3.75
CA LYS A 691 24.84 36.21 3.99
C LYS A 691 25.31 35.46 5.23
N SER A 692 26.61 35.35 5.47
CA SER A 692 27.15 34.72 6.69
C SER A 692 26.73 35.45 7.96
N VAL A 693 26.79 36.79 7.98
CA VAL A 693 26.32 37.60 9.12
C VAL A 693 24.81 37.41 9.35
N GLN A 694 24.01 37.45 8.28
CA GLN A 694 22.57 37.22 8.36
C GLN A 694 22.23 35.81 8.84
N MET A 695 22.96 34.79 8.41
CA MET A 695 22.78 33.41 8.89
C MET A 695 23.05 33.29 10.39
N SER A 696 24.14 33.88 10.89
CA SER A 696 24.41 33.91 12.34
C SER A 696 23.29 34.60 13.10
N ALA A 697 22.81 35.75 12.60
CA ALA A 697 21.69 36.47 13.20
C ALA A 697 20.39 35.65 13.18
N ILE A 698 20.10 34.94 12.09
CA ILE A 698 18.94 34.04 11.97
C ILE A 698 19.07 32.87 12.97
N SER A 699 20.25 32.26 13.09
CA SER A 699 20.49 31.18 14.05
C SER A 699 20.20 31.64 15.47
N THR A 700 20.79 32.75 15.90
CA THR A 700 20.52 33.35 17.23
C THR A 700 19.03 33.71 17.40
N TYR A 701 18.40 34.24 16.36
CA TYR A 701 16.97 34.56 16.38
C TYR A 701 16.09 33.28 16.53
N MET A 702 16.45 32.17 15.89
CA MET A 702 15.74 30.88 16.01
C MET A 702 15.89 30.26 17.41
N ASP A 703 17.07 30.33 18.01
CA ASP A 703 17.35 29.76 19.35
C ASP A 703 16.42 30.33 20.42
N SER A 704 16.10 31.63 20.34
CA SER A 704 15.24 32.33 21.29
C SER A 704 13.74 32.11 21.11
N ARG A 705 13.30 31.42 20.04
CA ARG A 705 11.88 31.28 19.66
C ARG A 705 11.39 29.84 19.81
N VAL A 706 10.15 29.68 20.29
CA VAL A 706 9.42 28.40 20.24
C VAL A 706 8.90 28.17 18.81
N ALA A 707 9.04 26.95 18.29
CA ALA A 707 8.61 26.61 16.96
C ALA A 707 7.10 26.86 16.74
N ASN A 708 6.74 27.34 15.54
CA ASN A 708 5.34 27.43 15.15
C ASN A 708 4.77 26.01 14.92
N THR A 709 3.81 25.62 15.75
CA THR A 709 3.24 24.27 15.81
C THR A 709 2.24 23.95 14.69
N ASN A 710 1.97 24.87 13.75
CA ASN A 710 0.86 24.75 12.79
C ASN A 710 1.23 24.32 11.35
N ARG A 711 2.51 23.99 11.06
CA ARG A 711 2.97 23.66 9.70
C ARG A 711 2.99 22.15 9.43
N ASP A 712 3.93 21.43 10.05
CA ASP A 712 4.04 19.96 9.99
C ASP A 712 3.17 19.35 11.10
N VAL A 713 1.88 19.24 10.81
CA VAL A 713 0.87 18.81 11.77
C VAL A 713 0.19 17.52 11.35
N VAL A 714 -0.17 16.74 12.36
CA VAL A 714 -1.11 15.64 12.25
C VAL A 714 -2.53 16.23 12.28
N PRO A 715 -3.41 15.89 11.30
CA PRO A 715 -4.77 16.42 11.22
C PRO A 715 -5.59 16.15 12.49
N SER A 716 -6.49 17.07 12.84
CA SER A 716 -7.33 16.95 14.05
C SER A 716 -8.20 15.69 14.10
N ASP A 717 -8.49 15.08 12.95
CA ASP A 717 -9.30 13.87 12.82
C ASP A 717 -8.77 12.72 13.70
N VAL A 718 -7.45 12.64 13.91
CA VAL A 718 -6.81 11.62 14.78
C VAL A 718 -7.30 11.65 16.22
N TRP A 719 -7.85 12.78 16.69
CA TRP A 719 -8.48 12.83 18.00
C TRP A 719 -9.65 11.85 18.10
N ARG A 720 -10.49 11.81 17.07
CA ARG A 720 -11.69 10.95 17.07
C ARG A 720 -11.36 9.53 16.67
N THR A 721 -10.51 9.36 15.66
CA THR A 721 -10.23 8.04 15.07
C THR A 721 -9.26 7.21 15.90
N MET A 722 -8.35 7.85 16.65
CA MET A 722 -7.26 7.14 17.35
C MET A 722 -7.15 7.53 18.84
N ALA A 723 -7.11 8.83 19.16
CA ALA A 723 -6.82 9.28 20.52
C ALA A 723 -7.96 9.00 21.52
N VAL A 724 -9.21 9.22 21.13
CA VAL A 724 -10.37 8.93 22.00
C VAL A 724 -10.50 7.43 22.29
N PRO A 725 -10.44 6.53 21.28
CA PRO A 725 -10.39 5.08 21.53
C PRO A 725 -9.24 4.66 22.45
N ALA A 726 -8.01 5.15 22.21
CA ALA A 726 -6.86 4.82 23.05
C ALA A 726 -7.03 5.33 24.49
N MET A 727 -7.58 6.54 24.66
CA MET A 727 -7.86 7.11 25.97
C MET A 727 -8.91 6.28 26.75
N GLN A 728 -9.90 5.71 26.07
CA GLN A 728 -10.89 4.80 26.68
C GLN A 728 -10.25 3.49 27.13
N VAL A 729 -9.39 2.90 26.32
CA VAL A 729 -8.64 1.68 26.66
C VAL A 729 -7.72 1.92 27.87
N ALA A 730 -7.07 3.08 27.92
CA ALA A 730 -6.23 3.49 29.05
C ALA A 730 -7.02 3.89 30.31
N GLY A 731 -8.36 3.92 30.27
CA GLY A 731 -9.20 4.34 31.40
C GLY A 731 -9.07 5.82 31.76
N LEU A 732 -8.56 6.66 30.85
CA LEU A 732 -8.32 8.07 31.08
C LEU A 732 -9.58 8.91 30.81
N THR A 733 -9.87 9.85 31.70
CA THR A 733 -10.88 10.88 31.44
C THR A 733 -10.26 12.02 30.62
N SER A 734 -11.07 12.76 29.84
CA SER A 734 -10.57 13.94 29.11
C SER A 734 -9.91 14.98 30.01
N ARG A 735 -10.32 15.06 31.29
CA ARG A 735 -9.72 15.96 32.27
C ARG A 735 -8.35 15.45 32.75
N ALA A 736 -8.22 14.16 33.02
CA ALA A 736 -6.95 13.53 33.36
C ALA A 736 -5.95 13.64 32.20
N LEU A 737 -6.38 13.32 30.97
CA LEU A 737 -5.57 13.45 29.77
C LEU A 737 -5.03 14.88 29.59
N GLN A 738 -5.90 15.90 29.72
CA GLN A 738 -5.47 17.28 29.55
C GLN A 738 -4.50 17.73 30.64
N ALA A 739 -4.68 17.25 31.88
CA ALA A 739 -3.75 17.50 32.97
C ALA A 739 -2.38 16.87 32.70
N GLU A 740 -2.32 15.63 32.23
CA GLU A 740 -1.05 14.95 31.88
C GLU A 740 -0.35 15.60 30.67
N LEU A 741 -1.12 16.12 29.72
CA LEU A 741 -0.57 16.91 28.60
C LEU A 741 -0.13 18.32 29.00
N GLY A 742 -0.33 18.73 30.26
CA GLY A 742 0.00 20.07 30.76
C GLY A 742 -0.93 21.18 30.23
N ASN A 743 -2.14 20.84 29.77
CA ASN A 743 -3.13 21.78 29.27
C ASN A 743 -4.16 22.14 30.35
N ALA A 744 -4.61 23.40 30.36
CA ALA A 744 -5.82 23.77 31.08
C ALA A 744 -7.04 23.06 30.48
N TYR A 745 -7.95 22.59 31.36
CA TYR A 745 -9.13 21.85 30.91
C TYR A 745 -10.04 22.74 30.05
N CYS A 746 -10.24 22.34 28.78
CA CYS A 746 -11.04 23.06 27.80
C CYS A 746 -12.14 22.19 27.15
N GLY A 747 -12.47 21.07 27.79
CA GLY A 747 -13.45 20.10 27.29
C GLY A 747 -13.02 19.49 25.94
N THR A 748 -13.97 19.22 25.06
CA THR A 748 -13.74 18.61 23.73
C THR A 748 -13.26 19.61 22.67
N THR A 749 -13.12 20.89 23.01
CA THR A 749 -12.61 21.93 22.10
C THR A 749 -11.20 21.60 21.60
N LEU A 750 -10.40 20.93 22.43
CA LEU A 750 -9.07 20.42 22.08
C LEU A 750 -9.09 19.55 20.81
N TYR A 751 -10.16 18.77 20.61
CA TYR A 751 -10.26 17.79 19.52
C TYR A 751 -10.44 18.43 18.14
N LYS A 752 -10.71 19.74 18.08
CA LYS A 752 -10.81 20.52 16.84
C LYS A 752 -9.46 21.03 16.36
N GLN A 753 -8.40 20.88 17.14
CA GLN A 753 -7.07 21.38 16.82
C GLN A 753 -6.20 20.31 16.18
N ASN A 754 -5.42 20.69 15.17
CA ASN A 754 -4.35 19.83 14.65
C ASN A 754 -3.27 19.65 15.72
N LEU A 755 -2.56 18.54 15.66
CA LEU A 755 -1.48 18.21 16.59
C LEU A 755 -0.13 18.49 15.92
N SER A 756 0.77 19.22 16.59
CA SER A 756 2.17 19.15 16.20
C SER A 756 2.70 17.74 16.47
N ARG A 757 3.74 17.31 15.74
CA ARG A 757 4.33 15.98 15.95
C ARG A 757 4.75 15.71 17.39
N GLU A 758 5.36 16.70 18.03
CA GLU A 758 5.75 16.59 19.44
C GLU A 758 4.53 16.41 20.36
N ARG A 759 3.44 17.15 20.12
CA ARG A 759 2.19 16.97 20.88
C ARG A 759 1.53 15.63 20.58
N ALA A 760 1.57 15.15 19.33
CA ALA A 760 1.05 13.84 18.96
C ALA A 760 1.86 12.72 19.63
N ALA A 761 3.19 12.83 19.69
CA ALA A 761 4.06 11.86 20.38
C ALA A 761 3.80 11.85 21.89
N ARG A 762 3.70 13.03 22.53
CA ARG A 762 3.33 13.13 23.95
C ARG A 762 1.95 12.54 24.22
N LEU A 763 0.97 12.83 23.35
CA LEU A 763 -0.36 12.25 23.43
C LEU A 763 -0.30 10.71 23.33
N ALA A 764 0.44 10.19 22.36
CA ALA A 764 0.65 8.76 22.17
C ALA A 764 1.23 8.08 23.41
N THR A 765 2.24 8.70 24.04
CA THR A 765 2.82 8.20 25.31
C THR A 765 1.80 8.20 26.44
N VAL A 766 1.02 9.28 26.60
CA VAL A 766 0.01 9.39 27.67
C VAL A 766 -1.10 8.36 27.51
N VAL A 767 -1.60 8.16 26.29
CA VAL A 767 -2.69 7.19 26.04
C VAL A 767 -2.20 5.76 25.77
N GLY A 768 -0.88 5.53 25.74
CA GLY A 768 -0.29 4.22 25.44
C GLY A 768 -0.63 3.69 24.04
N SER A 769 -0.59 4.53 23.01
CA SER A 769 -0.99 4.17 21.64
C SER A 769 0.20 4.15 20.67
N ASP A 770 0.60 2.96 20.23
CA ASP A 770 1.66 2.77 19.22
C ASP A 770 1.25 3.31 17.84
N GLU A 771 -0.03 3.24 17.49
CA GLU A 771 -0.57 3.78 16.24
C GLU A 771 -0.41 5.30 16.17
N LEU A 772 -0.75 6.02 17.25
CA LEU A 772 -0.52 7.47 17.33
C LEU A 772 0.97 7.81 17.34
N MET A 773 1.81 6.98 17.97
CA MET A 773 3.26 7.17 17.97
C MET A 773 3.85 7.03 16.55
N SER A 774 3.36 6.05 15.79
CA SER A 774 3.75 5.82 14.39
C SER A 774 3.36 7.02 13.51
N ILE A 775 2.16 7.56 13.67
CA ILE A 775 1.74 8.77 12.93
C ILE A 775 2.53 10.00 13.34
N ALA A 776 2.87 10.16 14.63
CA ALA A 776 3.66 11.28 15.11
C ALA A 776 5.08 11.28 14.51
N SER A 777 5.70 10.10 14.41
CA SER A 777 7.05 9.89 13.87
C SER A 777 7.11 9.66 12.35
N SER A 778 5.95 9.53 11.70
CA SER A 778 5.80 9.21 10.27
C SER A 778 6.62 10.04 9.27
N ASP A 779 6.84 9.42 8.10
CA ASP A 779 7.42 10.03 6.91
C ASP A 779 6.41 10.83 6.06
N VAL A 780 5.21 11.05 6.58
CA VAL A 780 4.10 11.72 5.87
C VAL A 780 3.93 13.16 6.32
N TYR A 781 4.00 14.10 5.40
CA TYR A 781 3.61 15.49 5.59
C TYR A 781 2.17 15.71 5.09
N TRP A 782 1.27 16.17 5.96
CA TRP A 782 -0.14 16.39 5.63
C TRP A 782 -0.41 17.80 5.09
N ASP A 783 -0.25 17.97 3.78
CA ASP A 783 -0.42 19.27 3.13
C ASP A 783 -1.87 19.51 2.70
N ARG A 784 -2.29 20.76 2.72
CA ARG A 784 -3.65 21.12 2.29
C ARG A 784 -3.73 21.23 0.78
N VAL A 785 -4.83 20.77 0.20
CA VAL A 785 -5.21 21.03 -1.19
C VAL A 785 -5.52 22.52 -1.33
N ALA A 786 -4.83 23.19 -2.25
CA ALA A 786 -5.02 24.61 -2.57
C ALA A 786 -6.02 24.81 -3.70
N SER A 787 -5.94 24.00 -4.76
CA SER A 787 -6.94 23.99 -5.85
C SER A 787 -7.03 22.64 -6.54
N ILE A 788 -8.19 22.40 -7.16
CA ILE A 788 -8.46 21.28 -8.08
C ILE A 788 -9.15 21.88 -9.30
N GLU A 789 -8.52 21.77 -10.46
CA GLU A 789 -8.97 22.43 -11.70
C GLU A 789 -9.06 21.42 -12.85
N PRO A 790 -10.11 21.43 -13.69
CA PRO A 790 -10.15 20.62 -14.91
C PRO A 790 -8.96 20.96 -15.83
N ASP A 791 -8.29 19.94 -16.36
CA ASP A 791 -7.08 20.08 -17.21
C ASP A 791 -7.25 19.32 -18.54
N GLY A 792 -8.48 19.20 -19.05
CA GLY A 792 -8.78 18.61 -20.37
C GLY A 792 -8.64 17.09 -20.45
N GLU A 793 -8.43 16.56 -21.67
CA GLU A 793 -8.26 15.13 -21.93
C GLU A 793 -6.84 14.79 -22.38
N HIS A 794 -6.21 13.88 -21.66
CA HIS A 794 -4.81 13.49 -21.85
C HIS A 794 -4.65 11.97 -21.86
N ASP A 795 -3.56 11.50 -22.48
CA ASP A 795 -3.13 10.11 -22.33
C ASP A 795 -2.68 9.89 -20.89
N VAL A 796 -3.23 8.85 -20.28
CA VAL A 796 -3.04 8.53 -18.87
C VAL A 796 -2.40 7.16 -18.69
N TYR A 797 -1.69 7.04 -17.58
CA TYR A 797 -0.79 5.95 -17.27
C TYR A 797 -0.96 5.55 -15.82
N ASP A 798 -0.52 4.35 -15.50
CA ASP A 798 -0.51 3.85 -14.13
C ASP A 798 0.68 2.91 -13.90
N LEU A 799 1.00 2.72 -12.63
CA LEU A 799 2.09 1.87 -12.14
C LEU A 799 1.54 0.80 -11.20
N THR A 800 2.10 -0.39 -11.30
CA THR A 800 1.87 -1.48 -10.34
C THR A 800 3.12 -1.66 -9.50
N VAL A 801 2.95 -1.42 -8.21
CA VAL A 801 3.94 -1.62 -7.15
C VAL A 801 3.51 -2.83 -6.33
N ASP A 802 4.46 -3.72 -6.10
CA ASP A 802 4.27 -4.94 -5.30
C ASP A 802 3.99 -4.58 -3.83
N ASN A 803 3.16 -5.41 -3.18
CA ASN A 803 2.81 -5.40 -1.75
C ASN A 803 2.06 -4.14 -1.23
N LEU A 804 2.63 -2.94 -1.36
CA LEU A 804 2.12 -1.71 -0.71
C LEU A 804 1.10 -0.94 -1.54
N HIS A 805 0.97 -1.25 -2.83
CA HIS A 805 -0.07 -0.71 -3.72
C HIS A 805 -0.17 0.84 -3.82
N ASN A 806 0.93 1.55 -3.57
CA ASN A 806 1.02 3.00 -3.74
C ASN A 806 2.44 3.43 -4.13
N PHE A 807 2.63 4.68 -4.56
CA PHE A 807 3.95 5.25 -4.86
C PHE A 807 3.99 6.78 -4.74
N ILE A 808 5.21 7.31 -4.70
CA ILE A 808 5.47 8.74 -4.78
C ILE A 808 5.58 9.20 -6.24
N ALA A 809 4.67 10.08 -6.67
CA ALA A 809 4.84 10.85 -7.90
C ALA A 809 4.37 12.30 -7.73
N GLY A 810 5.04 13.24 -8.39
CA GLY A 810 4.81 14.67 -8.16
C GLY A 810 5.10 15.14 -6.73
N ASN A 811 5.83 14.34 -5.94
CA ASN A 811 5.98 14.48 -4.48
C ASN A 811 4.65 14.44 -3.72
N ILE A 812 3.77 13.52 -4.12
CA ILE A 812 2.51 13.20 -3.46
C ILE A 812 2.40 11.67 -3.37
N VAL A 813 1.78 11.14 -2.30
CA VAL A 813 1.51 9.71 -2.13
C VAL A 813 0.23 9.35 -2.90
N LEU A 814 0.34 8.44 -3.87
CA LEU A 814 -0.70 8.11 -4.86
C LEU A 814 -0.95 6.60 -4.92
N HIS A 815 -2.21 6.19 -5.16
CA HIS A 815 -2.64 4.78 -5.12
C HIS A 815 -2.51 4.06 -6.48
N ASN A 816 -2.33 2.73 -6.45
CA ASN A 816 -2.28 1.85 -7.64
C ASN A 816 -3.68 1.34 -8.08
N SER A 817 -3.76 0.52 -9.13
CA SER A 817 -5.02 -0.11 -9.56
C SER A 817 -5.40 -1.42 -8.82
N ILE A 818 -6.71 -1.68 -8.67
CA ILE A 818 -7.35 -2.81 -7.91
C ILE A 818 -7.20 -4.19 -8.58
N GLU A 819 -6.80 -4.24 -9.85
CA GLU A 819 -6.82 -5.45 -10.72
C GLU A 819 -5.94 -6.62 -10.23
N GLN A 820 -5.12 -6.44 -9.20
CA GLN A 820 -3.99 -7.32 -8.93
C GLN A 820 -4.39 -8.70 -8.39
N ASP A 821 -5.39 -8.81 -7.52
CA ASP A 821 -5.60 -10.04 -6.73
C ASP A 821 -6.31 -11.19 -7.47
N SER A 822 -6.88 -10.93 -8.65
CA SER A 822 -7.52 -11.97 -9.48
C SER A 822 -6.50 -12.76 -10.31
N ASP A 823 -6.76 -14.06 -10.51
CA ASP A 823 -5.96 -14.92 -11.39
C ASP A 823 -6.52 -14.91 -12.81
N VAL A 824 -7.85 -14.92 -12.94
CA VAL A 824 -8.57 -14.87 -14.21
C VAL A 824 -9.63 -13.77 -14.17
N VAL A 825 -9.72 -12.99 -15.24
CA VAL A 825 -10.76 -11.97 -15.44
C VAL A 825 -11.49 -12.23 -16.74
N LEU A 826 -12.81 -12.44 -16.64
CA LEU A 826 -13.71 -12.67 -17.75
C LEU A 826 -14.68 -11.49 -17.88
N PHE A 827 -14.81 -10.94 -19.09
CA PHE A 827 -15.89 -10.01 -19.42
C PHE A 827 -16.97 -10.68 -20.26
N ILE A 828 -18.22 -10.27 -20.05
CA ILE A 828 -19.34 -10.62 -20.92
C ILE A 828 -19.71 -9.41 -21.76
N TYR A 829 -19.71 -9.56 -23.07
CA TYR A 829 -20.17 -8.55 -24.03
C TYR A 829 -21.26 -9.14 -24.93
N ARG A 830 -22.35 -8.39 -25.12
CA ARG A 830 -23.46 -8.75 -26.01
C ARG A 830 -23.79 -7.56 -26.88
N GLU A 831 -23.54 -7.68 -28.18
CA GLU A 831 -23.63 -6.57 -29.13
C GLU A 831 -25.02 -5.91 -29.14
N ARG A 832 -26.09 -6.72 -29.05
CA ARG A 832 -27.48 -6.25 -29.03
C ARG A 832 -27.84 -5.27 -27.90
N PHE A 833 -27.04 -5.21 -26.83
CA PHE A 833 -27.28 -4.26 -25.74
C PHE A 833 -26.83 -2.84 -26.07
N TYR A 834 -26.02 -2.68 -27.12
CA TYR A 834 -25.37 -1.43 -27.49
C TYR A 834 -25.75 -0.99 -28.92
N ASN A 835 -26.23 -1.92 -29.74
CA ASN A 835 -26.61 -1.68 -31.12
C ASN A 835 -27.96 -2.36 -31.43
N ASP A 836 -28.93 -1.58 -31.90
CA ASP A 836 -30.26 -2.08 -32.28
C ASP A 836 -30.28 -2.71 -33.70
N ASN A 837 -29.24 -2.46 -34.51
CA ASN A 837 -29.13 -2.93 -35.91
C ASN A 837 -28.18 -4.13 -36.07
N VAL A 838 -28.12 -5.03 -35.08
CA VAL A 838 -27.28 -6.23 -35.14
C VAL A 838 -27.85 -7.23 -36.12
N ALA A 839 -26.99 -7.85 -36.93
CA ALA A 839 -27.38 -8.92 -37.85
C ALA A 839 -28.06 -10.08 -37.10
N GLU A 840 -29.11 -10.65 -37.69
CA GLU A 840 -29.98 -11.62 -37.01
C GLU A 840 -29.22 -12.87 -36.53
N ASP A 841 -28.17 -13.28 -37.23
CA ASP A 841 -27.27 -14.38 -36.87
C ASP A 841 -26.33 -14.06 -35.70
N ARG A 842 -26.05 -12.78 -35.44
CA ARG A 842 -25.24 -12.31 -34.29
C ARG A 842 -26.08 -11.89 -33.09
N ARG A 843 -27.39 -11.78 -33.24
CA ARG A 843 -28.32 -11.21 -32.24
C ARG A 843 -28.25 -11.90 -30.87
N ASN A 844 -28.04 -13.21 -30.87
CA ASN A 844 -27.98 -14.05 -29.67
C ASN A 844 -26.56 -14.47 -29.29
N ILE A 845 -25.54 -13.89 -29.92
CA ILE A 845 -24.14 -14.20 -29.62
C ILE A 845 -23.67 -13.35 -28.43
N ALA A 846 -22.99 -14.01 -27.49
CA ALA A 846 -22.30 -13.37 -26.38
C ALA A 846 -20.80 -13.65 -26.48
N GLU A 847 -19.99 -12.59 -26.48
CA GLU A 847 -18.54 -12.70 -26.40
C GLU A 847 -18.11 -12.80 -24.94
N ILE A 848 -17.40 -13.87 -24.62
CA ILE A 848 -16.67 -14.02 -23.35
C ILE A 848 -15.22 -13.64 -23.62
N ILE A 849 -14.77 -12.57 -22.97
CA ILE A 849 -13.43 -11.99 -23.15
C ILE A 849 -12.58 -12.35 -21.93
N ILE A 850 -11.62 -13.25 -22.10
CA ILE A 850 -10.59 -13.54 -21.12
C ILE A 850 -9.55 -12.41 -21.17
N ALA A 851 -9.71 -11.42 -20.32
CA ALA A 851 -8.90 -10.21 -20.34
C ALA A 851 -7.60 -10.34 -19.51
N LYS A 852 -7.63 -11.18 -18.47
CA LYS A 852 -6.47 -11.55 -17.64
C LYS A 852 -6.50 -13.05 -17.38
N HIS A 853 -5.34 -13.69 -17.46
CA HIS A 853 -5.13 -15.08 -17.07
C HIS A 853 -3.68 -15.25 -16.64
N ARG A 854 -3.41 -15.49 -15.34
CA ARG A 854 -2.03 -15.58 -14.82
C ARG A 854 -1.24 -16.78 -15.36
N ASN A 855 -1.91 -17.90 -15.56
CA ASN A 855 -1.27 -19.20 -15.86
C ASN A 855 -1.61 -19.76 -17.26
N GLY A 856 -1.99 -18.91 -18.22
CA GLY A 856 -2.61 -19.37 -19.46
C GLY A 856 -3.02 -18.24 -20.41
N PRO A 857 -3.59 -18.57 -21.59
CA PRO A 857 -3.82 -17.61 -22.66
C PRO A 857 -5.03 -16.71 -22.41
N THR A 858 -4.90 -15.44 -22.78
CA THR A 858 -6.04 -14.51 -22.93
C THR A 858 -6.70 -14.67 -24.31
N GLY A 859 -7.87 -14.09 -24.50
CA GLY A 859 -8.55 -14.11 -25.80
C GLY A 859 -10.05 -13.92 -25.70
N LYS A 860 -10.74 -14.13 -26.82
CA LYS A 860 -12.20 -14.05 -26.92
C LYS A 860 -12.75 -15.41 -27.37
N LEU A 861 -13.95 -15.72 -26.92
CA LEU A 861 -14.76 -16.85 -27.39
C LEU A 861 -16.23 -16.44 -27.47
N GLU A 862 -17.00 -17.17 -28.25
CA GLU A 862 -18.41 -16.87 -28.51
C GLU A 862 -19.29 -17.97 -27.94
N LEU A 863 -20.31 -17.59 -27.18
CA LEU A 863 -21.36 -18.46 -26.67
C LEU A 863 -22.72 -18.00 -27.22
N LEU A 864 -23.67 -18.93 -27.27
CA LEU A 864 -25.07 -18.62 -27.56
C LEU A 864 -25.78 -18.21 -26.27
N PHE A 865 -26.50 -17.09 -26.27
CA PHE A 865 -27.41 -16.71 -25.19
C PHE A 865 -28.86 -16.85 -25.62
N ILE A 866 -29.63 -17.65 -24.89
CA ILE A 866 -31.05 -17.90 -25.11
C ILE A 866 -31.85 -17.07 -24.11
N ASP A 867 -32.47 -15.98 -24.57
CA ASP A 867 -33.10 -14.99 -23.69
C ASP A 867 -34.31 -15.53 -22.94
N GLU A 868 -35.15 -16.31 -23.60
CA GLU A 868 -36.36 -16.87 -23.02
C GLU A 868 -36.02 -17.76 -21.82
N GLN A 869 -34.87 -18.43 -21.87
CA GLN A 869 -34.40 -19.37 -20.84
C GLN A 869 -33.37 -18.73 -19.90
N THR A 870 -32.91 -17.50 -20.19
CA THR A 870 -31.79 -16.84 -19.50
C THR A 870 -30.53 -17.71 -19.41
N LYS A 871 -30.20 -18.41 -20.51
CA LYS A 871 -29.20 -19.51 -20.54
C LYS A 871 -28.09 -19.24 -21.54
N PHE A 872 -26.84 -19.52 -21.16
CA PHE A 872 -25.71 -19.65 -22.06
C PHE A 872 -25.55 -21.10 -22.55
N ALA A 873 -25.16 -21.28 -23.81
CA ALA A 873 -24.89 -22.57 -24.43
C ALA A 873 -23.67 -22.52 -25.36
N ASN A 874 -23.07 -23.68 -25.61
CA ASN A 874 -22.00 -23.83 -26.59
C ASN A 874 -22.49 -23.46 -28.00
N LEU A 875 -21.67 -22.77 -28.78
CA LEU A 875 -21.97 -22.43 -30.16
C LEU A 875 -21.65 -23.62 -31.08
N ASP A 876 -22.65 -24.15 -31.77
CA ASP A 876 -22.48 -25.34 -32.60
C ASP A 876 -21.85 -24.97 -33.97
N ARG A 877 -20.52 -25.08 -34.09
CA ARG A 877 -19.77 -24.66 -35.30
C ARG A 877 -19.82 -25.68 -36.45
N ARG A 878 -20.63 -26.74 -36.36
CA ARG A 878 -20.67 -27.86 -37.33
C ARG A 878 -21.49 -27.61 -38.62
N ARG A 879 -21.69 -26.36 -39.05
CA ARG A 879 -22.22 -26.04 -40.38
C ARG A 879 -21.25 -25.15 -41.14
N GLY A 880 -20.21 -25.76 -41.71
CA GLY A 880 -19.20 -25.07 -42.50
C GLY A 880 -17.93 -25.87 -42.77
N SER A 881 -18.07 -27.11 -43.24
CA SER A 881 -17.02 -27.85 -43.96
C SER A 881 -17.67 -28.71 -45.02
#